data_AF-A0A6M8W053-F1
#
_entry.id   AF-A0A6M8W053-F1
#
_cell.length_a   1.000
_cell.length_b   1.000
_cell.length_c   1.000
_cell.angle_alpha   90.00
_cell.angle_beta   90.00
_cell.angle_gamma   90.00
#
_symmetry.space_group_name_H-M   'P 1'
#
loop_
_entity.id
_entity.type
_entity.pdbx_description
1 polymer ?
#
loop_
_entity_poly.entity_id
_entity_poly.type
_entity_poly.pdbx_seq_one_letter_code
_entity_poly.pdbx_strand_id
1 'polypeptide(L)'
;MPVQSLNNALTGLRAAQNAINLTSHNIANASTPGYTRKILPQEASFTDVNALGVRIGEVLRSVDMSLIRELVGQTSQISGLDVREQYLSRIQAYHGASEAESSIGAVLNNLKEDFISLSSEPESGILLNNVVSSAQETARLFNDFSSTLQQLRNETQTDISASVTEVNGALENVATLNLRIAKLAAAGQSTADLEDQRDAAISLVAEHLSVSYFRAENNKIVLMTANGQTLADTEARRLVFNPTQQSATSFYPGGGSAGLFIDSTTGIELTGGNIGGKIGSLFALRDETLPQYQAQLDELAQKTAERFATQGLELFTDALGNVPASVAPPGAVGYVGFAAEIRVNATVVADPTLVRSGTTGATVPSGSNEVIRKIIDFTFGAFTGQQAIGTVDISAGTIFAATGLSQFAQIIGTADITDLGILDSHPDIAPGAQFTIDVGGGPALITINAGDTATDLVNNINAALPGTARLNSLGQIVLEAGADITVTAASLTAAGLAALGLTAGVTPAQDPSFTISAGLNSPVTIFISPTDTQANLLADLNAVPGVTASLGPGGVLLITPDDGGDIALTNGLGDPLVALGVSVVGTPHTAFREDNLGPNADIATQLVGFTSLVQFAQGLVSQHGETYRNTQKAQESEQLFYDTLENRFLNESGVDLDQELARLIELQTAYSAAARAISVSEELFNTLLNAF
;
A
#
# COMPACT_ATOMS: atom_id res chain seq x y z
N MET A 1 -74.23 -48.63 28.37
CA MET A 1 -74.42 -47.67 27.26
C MET A 1 -74.26 -46.20 27.69
N PRO A 2 -74.80 -45.67 28.82
CA PRO A 2 -74.73 -44.23 29.09
C PRO A 2 -73.38 -43.71 29.64
N VAL A 3 -72.58 -44.56 30.30
CA VAL A 3 -71.29 -44.12 30.93
C VAL A 3 -70.17 -43.92 29.90
N GLN A 4 -70.13 -44.73 28.84
CA GLN A 4 -69.12 -44.62 27.77
C GLN A 4 -69.35 -43.38 26.90
N SER A 5 -70.60 -43.07 26.53
CA SER A 5 -70.92 -41.85 25.78
C SER A 5 -70.60 -40.57 26.56
N LEU A 6 -70.83 -40.57 27.88
CA LEU A 6 -70.49 -39.44 28.74
C LEU A 6 -68.96 -39.28 28.90
N ASN A 7 -68.21 -40.37 29.01
CA ASN A 7 -66.75 -40.35 29.08
C ASN A 7 -66.13 -39.85 27.76
N ASN A 8 -66.66 -40.28 26.62
CA ASN A 8 -66.26 -39.80 25.30
C ASN A 8 -66.57 -38.30 25.12
N ALA A 9 -67.74 -37.85 25.57
CA ALA A 9 -68.12 -36.44 25.55
C ALA A 9 -67.21 -35.59 26.46
N LEU A 10 -66.87 -36.09 27.66
CA LEU A 10 -66.00 -35.40 28.61
C LEU A 10 -64.55 -35.31 28.12
N THR A 11 -64.01 -36.38 27.54
CA THR A 11 -62.65 -36.38 26.96
C THR A 11 -62.57 -35.51 25.72
N GLY A 12 -63.60 -35.51 24.86
CA GLY A 12 -63.74 -34.58 23.74
C GLY A 12 -63.84 -33.12 24.17
N LEU A 13 -64.61 -32.82 25.23
CA LEU A 13 -64.73 -31.47 25.78
C LEU A 13 -63.39 -30.94 26.33
N ARG A 14 -62.64 -31.79 27.05
CA ARG A 14 -61.29 -31.44 27.54
C ARG A 14 -60.30 -31.25 26.39
N ALA A 15 -60.38 -32.06 25.33
CA ALA A 15 -59.56 -31.89 24.14
C ALA A 15 -59.85 -30.55 23.45
N ALA A 16 -61.13 -30.21 23.28
CA ALA A 16 -61.55 -28.92 22.72
C ALA A 16 -61.11 -27.74 23.59
N GLN A 17 -61.23 -27.82 24.91
CA GLN A 17 -60.79 -26.76 25.83
C GLN A 17 -59.27 -26.50 25.74
N ASN A 18 -58.46 -27.56 25.69
CA ASN A 18 -57.01 -27.42 25.54
C ASN A 18 -56.63 -26.88 24.16
N ALA A 19 -57.33 -27.30 23.10
CA ALA A 19 -57.13 -26.76 21.76
C ALA A 19 -57.49 -25.26 21.67
N ILE A 20 -58.58 -24.82 22.31
CA ILE A 20 -58.97 -23.40 22.41
C ILE A 20 -57.88 -22.59 23.12
N ASN A 21 -57.37 -23.12 24.23
CA ASN A 21 -56.29 -22.46 24.99
C ASN A 21 -55.01 -22.37 24.15
N LEU A 22 -54.64 -23.43 23.42
CA LEU A 22 -53.45 -23.42 22.57
C LEU A 22 -53.57 -22.45 21.39
N THR A 23 -54.71 -22.45 20.70
CA THR A 23 -54.96 -21.51 19.59
C THR A 23 -54.99 -20.06 20.10
N SER A 24 -55.60 -19.81 21.26
CA SER A 24 -55.54 -18.49 21.91
C SER A 24 -54.10 -18.09 22.24
N HIS A 25 -53.28 -19.06 22.68
CA HIS A 25 -51.87 -18.84 22.99
C HIS A 25 -51.05 -18.56 21.73
N ASN A 26 -51.29 -19.26 20.62
CA ASN A 26 -50.69 -18.98 19.32
C ASN A 26 -51.02 -17.55 18.86
N ILE A 27 -52.31 -17.17 18.89
CA ILE A 27 -52.78 -15.84 18.48
C ILE A 27 -52.11 -14.75 19.33
N ALA A 28 -52.05 -14.93 20.65
CA ALA A 28 -51.49 -13.95 21.57
C ALA A 28 -49.97 -13.70 21.35
N ASN A 29 -49.25 -14.70 20.84
CA ASN A 29 -47.81 -14.63 20.60
C ASN A 29 -47.44 -14.59 19.11
N ALA A 30 -48.42 -14.41 18.21
CA ALA A 30 -48.17 -14.42 16.76
C ALA A 30 -47.19 -13.33 16.32
N SER A 31 -47.11 -12.22 17.06
CA SER A 31 -46.18 -11.12 16.82
C SER A 31 -44.88 -11.20 17.64
N THR A 32 -44.68 -12.27 18.41
CA THR A 32 -43.44 -12.48 19.17
C THR A 32 -42.36 -13.04 18.24
N PRO A 33 -41.22 -12.35 18.07
CA PRO A 33 -40.13 -12.86 17.22
C PRO A 33 -39.66 -14.25 17.66
N GLY A 34 -39.45 -15.14 16.68
CA GLY A 34 -39.02 -16.52 16.93
C GLY A 34 -40.11 -17.45 17.48
N TYR A 35 -41.35 -16.97 17.69
CA TYR A 35 -42.46 -17.82 18.14
C TYR A 35 -42.95 -18.72 17.00
N THR A 36 -42.90 -20.03 17.21
CA THR A 36 -43.37 -21.00 16.20
C THR A 36 -44.84 -21.34 16.41
N ARG A 37 -45.53 -21.90 15.43
CA ARG A 37 -46.89 -22.40 15.66
C ARG A 37 -46.87 -23.66 16.51
N LYS A 38 -47.71 -23.72 17.54
CA LYS A 38 -47.85 -24.90 18.40
C LYS A 38 -49.06 -25.71 17.97
N ILE A 39 -48.91 -27.03 17.98
CA ILE A 39 -49.96 -27.98 17.65
C ILE A 39 -50.20 -28.95 18.80
N LEU A 40 -51.44 -29.37 18.94
CA LEU A 40 -51.87 -30.36 19.93
C LEU A 40 -52.38 -31.60 19.18
N PRO A 41 -51.55 -32.65 19.04
CA PRO A 41 -51.98 -33.92 18.45
C PRO A 41 -53.13 -34.51 19.26
N GLN A 42 -54.15 -35.00 18.56
CA GLN A 42 -55.29 -35.69 19.17
C GLN A 42 -55.37 -37.09 18.58
N GLU A 43 -55.41 -38.10 19.44
CA GLU A 43 -55.54 -39.49 19.05
C GLU A 43 -56.88 -40.04 19.53
N ALA A 44 -57.63 -40.65 18.63
CA ALA A 44 -58.83 -41.39 19.00
C ALA A 44 -58.41 -42.70 19.70
N SER A 45 -58.89 -42.91 20.92
CA SER A 45 -58.63 -44.14 21.67
C SER A 45 -59.69 -45.18 21.31
N PHE A 46 -59.27 -46.38 20.91
CA PHE A 46 -60.17 -47.48 20.52
C PHE A 46 -59.89 -48.74 21.33
N THR A 47 -60.91 -49.57 21.52
CA THR A 47 -60.77 -51.04 21.64
C THR A 47 -61.50 -51.69 20.45
N ASP A 48 -61.17 -52.94 20.09
CA ASP A 48 -61.48 -53.65 18.82
C ASP A 48 -62.87 -53.43 18.14
N VAL A 49 -63.88 -52.85 18.81
CA VAL A 49 -65.16 -52.47 18.21
C VAL A 49 -65.74 -51.11 18.70
N ASN A 50 -65.14 -50.39 19.67
CA ASN A 50 -65.71 -49.16 20.26
C ASN A 50 -64.69 -48.04 20.50
N ALA A 51 -65.08 -46.79 20.20
CA ALA A 51 -64.32 -45.59 20.55
C ALA A 51 -64.43 -45.27 22.06
N LEU A 52 -63.29 -45.13 22.74
CA LEU A 52 -63.15 -44.84 24.18
C LEU A 52 -62.87 -43.35 24.48
N GLY A 53 -62.97 -42.47 23.48
CA GLY A 53 -62.80 -41.03 23.62
C GLY A 53 -61.55 -40.50 22.91
N VAL A 54 -61.16 -39.27 23.23
CA VAL A 54 -59.99 -38.60 22.62
C VAL A 54 -58.88 -38.47 23.66
N ARG A 55 -57.68 -38.95 23.32
CA ARG A 55 -56.46 -38.71 24.09
C ARG A 55 -55.71 -37.54 23.47
N ILE A 56 -55.33 -36.60 24.32
CA ILE A 56 -54.53 -35.44 23.93
C ILE A 56 -53.05 -35.83 24.05
N GLY A 57 -52.26 -35.53 23.03
CA GLY A 57 -50.80 -35.66 23.06
C GLY A 57 -50.10 -34.50 23.77
N GLU A 58 -48.79 -34.42 23.62
CA GLU A 58 -47.98 -33.28 24.06
C GLU A 58 -48.13 -32.11 23.08
N VAL A 59 -48.02 -30.87 23.58
CA VAL A 59 -47.93 -29.70 22.68
C VAL A 59 -46.57 -29.75 21.98
N LEU A 60 -46.60 -29.76 20.64
CA LEU A 60 -45.41 -29.79 19.79
C LEU A 60 -45.28 -28.51 18.98
N ARG A 61 -44.04 -28.20 18.58
CA ARG A 61 -43.74 -27.13 17.63
C ARG A 61 -43.92 -27.66 16.20
N SER A 62 -44.52 -26.85 15.33
CA SER A 62 -44.57 -27.10 13.89
C SER A 62 -43.40 -26.38 13.25
N VAL A 63 -42.25 -27.05 13.09
CA VAL A 63 -41.01 -26.44 12.57
C VAL A 63 -40.22 -27.38 11.67
N ASP A 64 -39.55 -26.83 10.66
CA ASP A 64 -38.48 -27.52 9.93
C ASP A 64 -37.12 -27.23 10.60
N MET A 65 -36.57 -28.23 11.26
CA MET A 65 -35.28 -28.13 11.97
C MET A 65 -34.08 -27.95 11.03
N SER A 66 -34.20 -28.29 9.74
CA SER A 66 -33.15 -28.02 8.76
C SER A 66 -33.14 -26.55 8.40
N LEU A 67 -34.32 -25.95 8.23
CA LEU A 67 -34.47 -24.52 7.95
C LEU A 67 -33.96 -23.64 9.09
N ILE A 68 -34.26 -23.99 10.36
CA ILE A 68 -33.72 -23.25 11.52
C ILE A 68 -32.18 -23.33 11.55
N ARG A 69 -31.60 -24.50 11.25
CA ARG A 69 -30.13 -24.66 11.21
C ARG A 69 -29.50 -23.83 10.10
N GLU A 70 -30.14 -23.76 8.94
CA GLU A 70 -29.70 -22.92 7.83
C GLU A 70 -29.78 -21.43 8.20
N LEU A 71 -30.88 -21.00 8.81
CA LEU A 71 -31.05 -19.63 9.30
C LEU A 71 -29.97 -19.25 10.33
N VAL A 72 -29.69 -20.13 11.30
CA VAL A 72 -28.63 -19.94 12.30
C VAL A 72 -27.24 -19.78 11.65
N GLY A 73 -26.93 -20.61 10.66
CA GLY A 73 -25.69 -20.47 9.90
C GLY A 73 -25.61 -19.13 9.16
N GLN A 74 -26.71 -18.76 8.51
CA GLN A 74 -26.82 -17.52 7.76
C GLN A 74 -26.71 -16.28 8.65
N THR A 75 -27.32 -16.29 9.85
CA THR A 75 -27.16 -15.24 10.86
C THR A 75 -25.69 -14.97 11.14
N SER A 76 -24.89 -16.02 11.35
CA SER A 76 -23.46 -15.86 11.60
C SER A 76 -22.71 -15.21 10.45
N GLN A 77 -23.03 -15.59 9.22
CA GLN A 77 -22.37 -15.05 8.03
C GLN A 77 -22.71 -13.56 7.82
N ILE A 78 -24.00 -13.20 7.88
CA ILE A 78 -24.42 -11.82 7.66
C ILE A 78 -23.95 -10.88 8.76
N SER A 79 -23.98 -11.31 10.04
CA SER A 79 -23.49 -10.49 11.15
C SER A 79 -21.98 -10.24 11.08
N GLY A 80 -21.21 -11.20 10.58
CA GLY A 80 -19.79 -10.99 10.30
C GLY A 80 -19.55 -9.98 9.18
N LEU A 81 -20.32 -10.04 8.10
CA LEU A 81 -20.21 -9.11 6.96
C LEU A 81 -20.65 -7.69 7.32
N ASP A 82 -21.71 -7.55 8.12
CA ASP A 82 -22.19 -6.26 8.63
C ASP A 82 -21.10 -5.53 9.42
N VAL A 83 -20.45 -6.21 10.36
CA VAL A 83 -19.32 -5.62 11.11
C VAL A 83 -18.17 -5.24 10.18
N ARG A 84 -17.83 -6.10 9.22
CA ARG A 84 -16.74 -5.80 8.28
C ARG A 84 -17.05 -4.57 7.42
N GLU A 85 -18.28 -4.46 6.92
CA GLU A 85 -18.76 -3.31 6.17
C GLU A 85 -18.68 -2.03 6.99
N GLN A 86 -19.16 -2.04 8.25
CA GLN A 86 -19.17 -0.88 9.14
C GLN A 86 -17.76 -0.33 9.42
N TYR A 87 -16.78 -1.22 9.62
CA TYR A 87 -15.39 -0.80 9.83
C TYR A 87 -14.73 -0.28 8.55
N LEU A 88 -14.96 -0.96 7.41
CA LEU A 88 -14.39 -0.55 6.13
C LEU A 88 -15.01 0.75 5.59
N SER A 89 -16.30 1.01 5.85
CA SER A 89 -16.97 2.25 5.45
C SER A 89 -16.36 3.48 6.13
N ARG A 90 -15.90 3.36 7.39
CA ARG A 90 -15.18 4.42 8.11
C ARG A 90 -13.82 4.73 7.51
N ILE A 91 -13.09 3.71 7.05
CA ILE A 91 -11.82 3.88 6.32
C ILE A 91 -12.09 4.58 4.99
N GLN A 92 -13.09 4.12 4.24
CA GLN A 92 -13.49 4.70 2.96
C GLN A 92 -13.96 6.17 3.10
N ALA A 93 -14.65 6.51 4.19
CA ALA A 93 -15.06 7.88 4.48
C ALA A 93 -13.89 8.82 4.77
N TYR A 94 -12.76 8.28 5.27
CA TYR A 94 -11.59 9.06 5.63
C TYR A 94 -10.79 9.52 4.40
N HIS A 95 -10.40 8.61 3.50
CA HIS A 95 -9.59 8.97 2.33
C HIS A 95 -10.42 9.35 1.09
N GLY A 96 -11.72 9.04 1.07
CA GLY A 96 -12.60 9.33 -0.07
C GLY A 96 -12.26 8.52 -1.33
N ALA A 97 -12.72 8.96 -2.50
CA ALA A 97 -12.30 8.39 -3.78
C ALA A 97 -10.84 8.75 -4.10
N SER A 98 -10.19 8.02 -5.01
CA SER A 98 -8.80 8.28 -5.44
C SER A 98 -8.58 9.71 -5.97
N GLU A 99 -9.64 10.32 -6.51
CA GLU A 99 -9.62 11.66 -7.10
C GLU A 99 -10.05 12.77 -6.12
N ALA A 100 -10.33 12.43 -4.85
CA ALA A 100 -10.68 13.44 -3.86
C ALA A 100 -9.48 14.35 -3.58
N GLU A 101 -9.72 15.67 -3.48
CA GLU A 101 -8.68 16.67 -3.19
C GLU A 101 -7.96 16.42 -1.84
N SER A 102 -8.64 15.74 -0.91
CA SER A 102 -8.10 15.33 0.39
C SER A 102 -7.43 13.95 0.39
N SER A 103 -7.36 13.26 -0.76
CA SER A 103 -6.72 11.95 -0.84
C SER A 103 -5.20 12.05 -0.70
N ILE A 104 -4.57 10.97 -0.27
CA ILE A 104 -3.11 10.95 -0.09
C ILE A 104 -2.34 11.15 -1.39
N GLY A 105 -2.92 10.71 -2.53
CA GLY A 105 -2.38 10.99 -3.85
C GLY A 105 -2.49 12.47 -4.23
N ALA A 106 -3.60 13.13 -3.88
CA ALA A 106 -3.82 14.54 -4.16
C ALA A 106 -2.88 15.45 -3.37
N VAL A 107 -2.69 15.22 -2.06
CA VAL A 107 -1.76 16.05 -1.26
C VAL A 107 -0.30 15.88 -1.69
N LEU A 108 0.10 14.67 -2.10
CA LEU A 108 1.42 14.44 -2.70
C LEU A 108 1.57 15.17 -4.04
N ASN A 109 0.52 15.22 -4.85
CA ASN A 109 0.53 15.98 -6.09
C ASN A 109 0.58 17.49 -5.83
N ASN A 110 -0.16 18.01 -4.85
CA ASN A 110 -0.11 19.43 -4.46
C ASN A 110 1.28 19.82 -3.98
N LEU A 111 1.92 18.97 -3.15
CA LEU A 111 3.31 19.18 -2.75
C LEU A 111 4.25 19.27 -3.97
N LYS A 112 4.06 18.40 -4.97
CA LYS A 112 4.82 18.47 -6.22
C LYS A 112 4.59 19.80 -6.97
N GLU A 113 3.34 20.26 -7.08
CA GLU A 113 3.01 21.53 -7.74
C GLU A 113 3.60 22.75 -7.01
N ASP A 114 3.70 22.71 -5.68
CA ASP A 114 4.37 23.76 -4.91
C ASP A 114 5.89 23.78 -5.17
N PHE A 115 6.54 22.63 -5.31
CA PHE A 115 7.94 22.57 -5.75
C PHE A 115 8.11 23.12 -7.18
N ILE A 116 7.20 22.79 -8.11
CA ILE A 116 7.22 23.34 -9.47
C ILE A 116 7.10 24.87 -9.43
N SER A 117 6.19 25.40 -8.62
CA SER A 117 6.03 26.84 -8.45
C SER A 117 7.29 27.49 -7.87
N LEU A 118 7.84 26.90 -6.81
CA LEU A 118 9.09 27.35 -6.18
C LEU A 118 10.27 27.35 -7.15
N SER A 119 10.31 26.41 -8.10
CA SER A 119 11.40 26.31 -9.08
C SER A 119 11.53 27.54 -10.00
N SER A 120 10.45 28.31 -10.17
CA SER A 120 10.45 29.54 -10.96
C SER A 120 11.00 30.75 -10.20
N GLU A 121 10.87 30.75 -8.86
CA GLU A 121 11.29 31.83 -7.96
C GLU A 121 11.89 31.25 -6.66
N PRO A 122 13.10 30.64 -6.71
CA PRO A 122 13.67 29.87 -5.59
C PRO A 122 14.02 30.71 -4.36
N GLU A 123 14.10 32.03 -4.50
CA GLU A 123 14.33 33.00 -3.40
C GLU A 123 13.03 33.47 -2.73
N SER A 124 11.86 33.08 -3.24
CA SER A 124 10.58 33.55 -2.72
C SER A 124 10.29 32.91 -1.35
N GLY A 125 10.46 33.70 -0.30
CA GLY A 125 10.12 33.29 1.07
C GLY A 125 8.67 32.81 1.21
N ILE A 126 7.74 33.35 0.42
CA ILE A 126 6.34 32.90 0.40
C ILE A 126 6.24 31.48 -0.16
N LEU A 127 6.85 31.20 -1.32
CA LEU A 127 6.81 29.88 -1.95
C LEU A 127 7.53 28.81 -1.10
N LEU A 128 8.64 29.17 -0.45
CA LEU A 128 9.32 28.28 0.50
C LEU A 128 8.39 27.89 1.65
N ASN A 129 7.67 28.85 2.23
CA ASN A 129 6.70 28.57 3.30
C ASN A 129 5.49 27.76 2.79
N ASN A 130 5.06 27.94 1.54
CA ASN A 130 3.99 27.13 0.94
C ASN A 130 4.41 25.66 0.85
N VAL A 131 5.61 25.37 0.33
CA VAL A 131 6.15 24.00 0.27
C VAL A 131 6.20 23.35 1.66
N VAL A 132 6.71 24.08 2.66
CA VAL A 132 6.74 23.58 4.05
C VAL A 132 5.32 23.30 4.58
N SER A 133 4.35 24.18 4.28
CA SER A 133 2.96 24.02 4.72
C SER A 133 2.29 22.80 4.09
N SER A 134 2.49 22.58 2.78
CA SER A 134 1.97 21.42 2.06
C SER A 134 2.67 20.12 2.48
N ALA A 135 3.96 20.17 2.82
CA ALA A 135 4.66 19.05 3.42
C ALA A 135 4.09 18.71 4.81
N GLN A 136 3.79 19.72 5.62
CA GLN A 136 3.13 19.52 6.92
C GLN A 136 1.72 18.93 6.77
N GLU A 137 0.98 19.32 5.74
CA GLU A 137 -0.33 18.73 5.43
C GLU A 137 -0.22 17.27 5.00
N THR A 138 0.75 16.95 4.14
CA THR A 138 1.07 15.57 3.75
C THR A 138 1.39 14.71 4.97
N ALA A 139 2.27 15.18 5.87
CA ALA A 139 2.61 14.47 7.09
C ALA A 139 1.40 14.28 8.02
N ARG A 140 0.59 15.34 8.22
CA ARG A 140 -0.64 15.27 9.02
C ARG A 140 -1.60 14.20 8.50
N LEU A 141 -1.77 14.09 7.18
CA LEU A 141 -2.65 13.07 6.59
C LEU A 141 -2.14 11.64 6.85
N PHE A 142 -0.84 11.39 6.77
CA PHE A 142 -0.26 10.10 7.19
C PHE A 142 -0.54 9.81 8.67
N ASN A 143 -0.32 10.79 9.55
CA ASN A 143 -0.51 10.61 10.98
C ASN A 143 -1.98 10.34 11.34
N ASP A 144 -2.89 11.12 10.78
CA ASP A 144 -4.33 11.01 11.05
C ASP A 144 -4.90 9.70 10.51
N PHE A 145 -4.43 9.22 9.34
CA PHE A 145 -4.85 7.92 8.83
C PHE A 145 -4.31 6.77 9.69
N SER A 146 -3.02 6.82 10.06
CA SER A 146 -2.45 5.81 10.97
C SER A 146 -3.16 5.81 12.32
N SER A 147 -3.46 6.98 12.88
CA SER A 147 -4.25 7.14 14.12
C SER A 147 -5.63 6.51 14.00
N THR A 148 -6.33 6.74 12.88
CA THR A 148 -7.63 6.12 12.59
C THR A 148 -7.54 4.60 12.55
N LEU A 149 -6.53 4.04 11.88
CA LEU A 149 -6.31 2.59 11.84
C LEU A 149 -6.04 2.02 13.23
N GLN A 150 -5.21 2.68 14.05
CA GLN A 150 -4.96 2.23 15.43
C GLN A 150 -6.20 2.36 16.32
N GLN A 151 -7.01 3.40 16.13
CA GLN A 151 -8.28 3.56 16.82
C GLN A 151 -9.23 2.41 16.47
N LEU A 152 -9.42 2.12 15.19
CA LEU A 152 -10.26 0.99 14.74
C LEU A 152 -9.74 -0.35 15.29
N ARG A 153 -8.42 -0.56 15.36
CA ARG A 153 -7.87 -1.77 15.99
C ARG A 153 -8.16 -1.84 17.48
N ASN A 154 -8.12 -0.73 18.21
CA ASN A 154 -8.48 -0.74 19.64
C ASN A 154 -10.00 -0.85 19.87
N GLU A 155 -10.82 -0.32 18.96
CA GLU A 155 -12.28 -0.51 18.97
C GLU A 155 -12.64 -1.98 18.75
N THR A 156 -11.95 -2.69 17.83
CA THR A 156 -12.19 -4.13 17.65
C THR A 156 -11.99 -4.92 18.95
N GLN A 157 -11.01 -4.55 19.79
CA GLN A 157 -10.80 -5.19 21.09
C GLN A 157 -11.99 -4.99 22.03
N THR A 158 -12.56 -3.78 22.01
CA THR A 158 -13.73 -3.42 22.82
C THR A 158 -14.95 -4.21 22.36
N ASP A 159 -15.16 -4.28 21.05
CA ASP A 159 -16.30 -4.98 20.45
C ASP A 159 -16.20 -6.50 20.57
N ILE A 160 -14.98 -7.07 20.53
CA ILE A 160 -14.75 -8.49 20.85
C ILE A 160 -15.11 -8.75 22.31
N SER A 161 -14.68 -7.90 23.24
CA SER A 161 -15.00 -8.04 24.66
C SER A 161 -16.51 -7.95 24.94
N ALA A 162 -17.21 -7.04 24.26
CA ALA A 162 -18.66 -6.93 24.35
C ALA A 162 -19.35 -8.18 23.79
N SER A 163 -18.95 -8.62 22.59
CA SER A 163 -19.48 -9.84 21.97
C SER A 163 -19.25 -11.09 22.81
N VAL A 164 -18.06 -11.23 23.43
CA VAL A 164 -17.75 -12.35 24.35
C VAL A 164 -18.66 -12.32 25.58
N THR A 165 -19.01 -11.14 26.09
CA THR A 165 -19.95 -11.00 27.21
C THR A 165 -21.36 -11.44 26.81
N GLU A 166 -21.83 -11.03 25.63
CA GLU A 166 -23.14 -11.40 25.10
C GLU A 166 -23.24 -12.90 24.81
N VAL A 167 -22.21 -13.48 24.18
CA VAL A 167 -22.13 -14.94 23.95
C VAL A 167 -22.16 -15.70 25.26
N ASN A 168 -21.39 -15.30 26.27
CA ASN A 168 -21.38 -15.99 27.56
C ASN A 168 -22.77 -16.00 28.23
N GLY A 169 -23.48 -14.86 28.21
CA GLY A 169 -24.84 -14.78 28.71
C GLY A 169 -25.82 -15.66 27.93
N ALA A 170 -25.70 -15.68 26.60
CA ALA A 170 -26.52 -16.53 25.74
C ALA A 170 -26.25 -18.03 25.96
N LEU A 171 -24.99 -18.43 26.14
CA LEU A 171 -24.61 -19.81 26.46
C LEU A 171 -25.16 -20.28 27.81
N GLU A 172 -25.11 -19.42 28.84
CA GLU A 172 -25.70 -19.70 30.15
C GLU A 172 -27.24 -19.89 30.05
N ASN A 173 -27.90 -19.08 29.23
CA ASN A 173 -29.32 -19.22 28.94
C ASN A 173 -29.64 -20.54 28.22
N VAL A 174 -28.85 -20.91 27.20
CA VAL A 174 -28.99 -22.20 26.49
C VAL A 174 -28.87 -23.36 27.47
N ALA A 175 -27.84 -23.35 28.33
CA ALA A 175 -27.64 -24.41 29.33
C ALA A 175 -28.80 -24.51 30.33
N THR A 176 -29.29 -23.37 30.82
CA THR A 176 -30.44 -23.29 31.75
C THR A 176 -31.72 -23.82 31.10
N LEU A 177 -31.98 -23.43 29.84
CA LEU A 177 -33.15 -23.89 29.08
C LEU A 177 -33.04 -25.38 28.77
N ASN A 178 -31.88 -25.88 28.36
CA ASN A 178 -31.64 -27.31 28.15
C ASN A 178 -31.92 -28.13 29.41
N LEU A 179 -31.50 -27.67 30.59
CA LEU A 179 -31.78 -28.35 31.86
C LEU A 179 -33.30 -28.41 32.16
N ARG A 180 -34.04 -27.32 31.90
CA ARG A 180 -35.49 -27.26 32.09
C ARG A 180 -36.23 -28.16 31.09
N ILE A 181 -35.86 -28.08 29.82
CA ILE A 181 -36.40 -28.91 28.73
C ILE A 181 -36.20 -30.38 29.08
N ALA A 182 -34.99 -30.79 29.48
CA ALA A 182 -34.72 -32.19 29.83
C ALA A 182 -35.59 -32.70 30.99
N LYS A 183 -35.82 -31.87 32.02
CA LYS A 183 -36.66 -32.21 33.17
C LYS A 183 -38.13 -32.35 32.79
N LEU A 184 -38.67 -31.43 31.99
CA LEU A 184 -40.06 -31.45 31.56
C LEU A 184 -40.32 -32.59 30.56
N ALA A 185 -39.44 -32.78 29.58
CA ALA A 185 -39.52 -33.87 28.61
C ALA A 185 -39.48 -35.24 29.30
N ALA A 186 -38.59 -35.43 30.28
CA ALA A 186 -38.55 -36.66 31.08
C ALA A 186 -39.82 -36.91 31.91
N ALA A 187 -40.56 -35.83 32.26
CA ALA A 187 -41.85 -35.91 32.93
C ALA A 187 -43.05 -35.99 31.97
N GLY A 188 -42.82 -36.03 30.65
CA GLY A 188 -43.86 -36.03 29.62
C GLY A 188 -44.67 -34.72 29.56
N GLN A 189 -44.06 -33.59 29.95
CA GLN A 189 -44.65 -32.25 29.91
C GLN A 189 -44.10 -31.45 28.72
N SER A 190 -44.93 -30.57 28.14
CA SER A 190 -44.57 -29.73 27.00
C SER A 190 -43.31 -28.91 27.22
N THR A 191 -42.41 -28.93 26.24
CA THR A 191 -41.21 -28.09 26.17
C THR A 191 -41.26 -27.02 25.08
N ALA A 192 -42.35 -26.93 24.31
CA ALA A 192 -42.41 -26.14 23.08
C ALA A 192 -41.98 -24.68 23.24
N ASP A 193 -42.49 -23.96 24.24
CA ASP A 193 -42.13 -22.54 24.42
C ASP A 193 -40.69 -22.35 24.94
N LEU A 194 -40.17 -23.31 25.71
CA LEU A 194 -38.78 -23.28 26.16
C LEU A 194 -37.81 -23.57 25.01
N GLU A 195 -38.22 -24.41 24.07
CA GLU A 195 -37.44 -24.69 22.87
C GLU A 195 -37.37 -23.45 21.96
N ASP A 196 -38.44 -22.66 21.81
CA ASP A 196 -38.38 -21.37 21.11
C ASP A 196 -37.42 -20.39 21.79
N GLN A 197 -37.50 -20.27 23.12
CA GLN A 197 -36.57 -19.42 23.89
C GLN A 197 -35.12 -19.86 23.73
N ARG A 198 -34.89 -21.17 23.64
CA ARG A 198 -33.55 -21.73 23.44
C ARG A 198 -33.06 -21.44 22.04
N ASP A 199 -33.92 -21.60 21.03
CA ASP A 199 -33.53 -21.33 19.64
C ASP A 199 -33.22 -19.85 19.45
N ALA A 200 -33.96 -18.94 20.09
CA ALA A 200 -33.62 -17.52 20.13
C ALA A 200 -32.26 -17.26 20.80
N ALA A 201 -31.95 -17.95 21.90
CA ALA A 201 -30.64 -17.85 22.55
C ALA A 201 -29.51 -18.43 21.68
N ILE A 202 -29.77 -19.50 20.91
CA ILE A 202 -28.82 -20.06 19.94
C ILE A 202 -28.58 -19.07 18.79
N SER A 203 -29.63 -18.43 18.26
CA SER A 203 -29.48 -17.38 17.24
C SER A 203 -28.66 -16.20 17.75
N LEU A 204 -28.83 -15.80 19.01
CA LEU A 204 -27.99 -14.77 19.63
C LEU A 204 -26.52 -15.22 19.72
N VAL A 205 -26.23 -16.47 20.06
CA VAL A 205 -24.84 -16.98 19.98
C VAL A 205 -24.33 -16.92 18.53
N ALA A 206 -25.18 -17.31 17.57
CA ALA A 206 -24.83 -17.38 16.15
C ALA A 206 -24.47 -16.03 15.53
N GLU A 207 -25.12 -14.96 15.97
CA GLU A 207 -24.80 -13.58 15.61
C GLU A 207 -23.32 -13.25 15.86
N HIS A 208 -22.76 -13.72 16.98
CA HIS A 208 -21.38 -13.41 17.37
C HIS A 208 -20.34 -14.46 16.96
N LEU A 209 -20.75 -15.73 16.83
CA LEU A 209 -19.86 -16.87 16.64
C LEU A 209 -20.53 -17.92 15.74
N SER A 210 -19.79 -18.50 14.80
CA SER A 210 -20.28 -19.64 14.04
C SER A 210 -20.43 -20.88 14.90
N VAL A 211 -21.67 -21.36 14.99
CA VAL A 211 -22.05 -22.50 15.81
C VAL A 211 -22.79 -23.56 15.00
N SER A 212 -22.66 -24.79 15.48
CA SER A 212 -23.45 -25.92 15.02
C SER A 212 -24.07 -26.61 16.22
N TYR A 213 -25.19 -27.30 16.02
CA TYR A 213 -25.86 -27.99 17.11
C TYR A 213 -26.61 -29.23 16.66
N PHE A 214 -26.78 -30.18 17.57
CA PHE A 214 -27.61 -31.37 17.36
C PHE A 214 -28.46 -31.69 18.59
N ARG A 215 -29.57 -32.39 18.36
CA ARG A 215 -30.48 -32.82 19.42
C ARG A 215 -29.98 -34.14 20.03
N ALA A 216 -29.91 -34.19 21.35
CA ALA A 216 -29.58 -35.36 22.15
C ALA A 216 -30.85 -35.90 22.86
N GLU A 217 -30.66 -36.83 23.80
CA GLU A 217 -31.75 -37.41 24.61
C GLU A 217 -32.56 -36.34 25.37
N ASN A 218 -33.86 -36.61 25.58
CA ASN A 218 -34.79 -35.74 26.30
C ASN A 218 -34.85 -34.31 25.74
N ASN A 219 -34.79 -34.17 24.41
CA ASN A 219 -34.86 -32.91 23.68
C ASN A 219 -33.76 -31.89 24.00
N LYS A 220 -32.69 -32.28 24.70
CA LYS A 220 -31.51 -31.44 24.93
C LYS A 220 -30.81 -31.11 23.62
N ILE A 221 -30.17 -29.95 23.55
CA ILE A 221 -29.25 -29.61 22.45
C ILE A 221 -27.81 -29.58 22.97
N VAL A 222 -26.89 -30.11 22.18
CA VAL A 222 -25.45 -29.86 22.35
C VAL A 222 -25.05 -28.82 21.31
N LEU A 223 -24.61 -27.66 21.78
CA LEU A 223 -24.13 -26.54 20.97
C LEU A 223 -22.61 -26.57 20.91
N MET A 224 -22.05 -26.42 19.72
CA MET A 224 -20.63 -26.56 19.45
C MET A 224 -20.13 -25.42 18.56
N THR A 225 -18.85 -25.09 18.63
CA THR A 225 -18.18 -24.28 17.61
C THR A 225 -18.21 -25.00 16.26
N ALA A 226 -17.95 -24.27 15.17
CA ALA A 226 -17.74 -24.86 13.85
C ALA A 226 -16.64 -25.95 13.83
N ASN A 227 -15.66 -25.85 14.72
CA ASN A 227 -14.55 -26.81 14.85
C ASN A 227 -14.87 -27.99 15.79
N GLY A 228 -16.11 -28.10 16.27
CA GLY A 228 -16.57 -29.22 17.08
C GLY A 228 -16.22 -29.13 18.58
N GLN A 229 -15.88 -27.95 19.09
CA GLN A 229 -15.71 -27.76 20.55
C GLN A 229 -17.07 -27.48 21.19
N THR A 230 -17.46 -28.26 22.20
CA THR A 230 -18.73 -28.03 22.92
C THR A 230 -18.69 -26.69 23.67
N LEU A 231 -19.71 -25.86 23.42
CA LEU A 231 -19.92 -24.56 24.06
C LEU A 231 -21.01 -24.61 25.12
N ALA A 232 -22.08 -25.34 24.87
CA ALA A 232 -23.16 -25.53 25.84
C ALA A 232 -23.87 -26.87 25.67
N ASP A 233 -24.15 -27.52 26.77
CA ASP A 233 -25.10 -28.63 26.87
C ASP A 233 -26.11 -28.36 28.01
N THR A 234 -26.06 -29.08 29.12
CA THR A 234 -26.67 -28.68 30.40
C THR A 234 -25.78 -27.75 31.22
N GLU A 235 -24.51 -27.61 30.83
CA GLU A 235 -23.56 -26.65 31.38
C GLU A 235 -23.05 -25.74 30.25
N ALA A 236 -22.75 -24.48 30.58
CA ALA A 236 -22.18 -23.53 29.64
C ALA A 236 -20.65 -23.46 29.86
N ARG A 237 -19.90 -23.49 28.76
CA ARG A 237 -18.47 -23.24 28.74
C ARG A 237 -18.25 -21.75 28.53
N ARG A 238 -17.33 -21.15 29.29
CA ARG A 238 -17.13 -19.71 29.28
C ARG A 238 -16.08 -19.33 28.24
N LEU A 239 -16.40 -18.40 27.35
CA LEU A 239 -15.41 -17.75 26.50
C LEU A 239 -14.64 -16.69 27.29
N VAL A 240 -13.32 -16.67 27.11
CA VAL A 240 -12.38 -15.79 27.80
C VAL A 240 -11.57 -15.01 26.78
N PHE A 241 -11.64 -13.69 26.87
CA PHE A 241 -10.88 -12.75 26.07
C PHE A 241 -10.38 -11.61 26.96
N ASN A 242 -9.07 -11.37 26.96
CA ASN A 242 -8.45 -10.34 27.78
C ASN A 242 -7.86 -9.26 26.86
N PRO A 243 -8.59 -8.17 26.57
CA PRO A 243 -8.15 -7.17 25.61
C PRO A 243 -6.81 -6.54 26.01
N THR A 244 -5.97 -6.33 25.01
CA THR A 244 -4.70 -5.59 25.13
C THR A 244 -4.71 -4.37 24.21
N GLN A 245 -3.99 -3.31 24.59
CA GLN A 245 -3.84 -2.13 23.74
C GLN A 245 -3.12 -2.52 22.44
N GLN A 246 -3.69 -2.11 21.31
CA GLN A 246 -3.13 -2.34 19.99
C GLN A 246 -2.29 -1.13 19.56
N SER A 247 -1.16 -1.41 18.93
CA SER A 247 -0.26 -0.44 18.31
C SER A 247 0.24 -0.98 16.97
N ALA A 248 0.92 -0.16 16.16
CA ALA A 248 1.45 -0.59 14.87
C ALA A 248 2.39 -1.80 14.98
N THR A 249 3.04 -2.01 16.13
CA THR A 249 3.93 -3.16 16.37
C THR A 249 3.24 -4.38 16.97
N SER A 250 1.95 -4.26 17.33
CA SER A 250 1.18 -5.36 17.91
C SER A 250 0.72 -6.33 16.82
N PHE A 251 0.94 -7.63 17.04
CA PHE A 251 0.47 -8.70 16.15
C PHE A 251 0.04 -9.94 16.97
N TYR A 252 -0.70 -10.83 16.32
CA TYR A 252 -1.08 -12.12 16.87
C TYR A 252 -0.67 -13.23 15.88
N PRO A 253 -0.14 -14.38 16.36
CA PRO A 253 0.19 -14.70 17.75
C PRO A 253 1.53 -14.09 18.22
N GLY A 254 1.64 -13.81 19.53
CA GLY A 254 2.93 -13.50 20.18
C GLY A 254 3.34 -12.01 20.27
N GLY A 255 2.79 -11.14 19.42
CA GLY A 255 3.08 -9.69 19.38
C GLY A 255 2.27 -8.84 20.35
N GLY A 256 1.84 -9.38 21.50
CA GLY A 256 1.08 -8.65 22.51
C GLY A 256 -0.41 -8.46 22.22
N SER A 257 -0.93 -8.94 21.08
CA SER A 257 -2.37 -9.01 20.80
C SER A 257 -2.98 -10.26 21.44
N ALA A 258 -4.19 -10.13 22.01
CA ALA A 258 -4.84 -11.19 22.77
C ALA A 258 -5.61 -12.19 21.89
N GLY A 259 -5.60 -13.47 22.27
CA GLY A 259 -6.45 -14.52 21.70
C GLY A 259 -7.75 -14.75 22.47
N LEU A 260 -8.66 -15.53 21.87
CA LEU A 260 -9.94 -15.99 22.43
C LEU A 260 -9.80 -17.45 22.85
N PHE A 261 -10.25 -17.77 24.07
CA PHE A 261 -10.12 -19.11 24.66
C PHE A 261 -11.42 -19.60 25.29
N ILE A 262 -11.53 -20.91 25.48
CA ILE A 262 -12.59 -21.56 26.27
C ILE A 262 -12.06 -21.86 27.70
N ASP A 263 -12.88 -21.53 28.70
CA ASP A 263 -12.73 -21.67 30.16
C ASP A 263 -11.62 -20.84 30.82
N SER A 264 -10.43 -20.78 30.24
CA SER A 264 -9.30 -20.01 30.76
C SER A 264 -8.40 -19.51 29.64
N THR A 265 -7.54 -18.53 29.92
CA THR A 265 -6.53 -18.02 28.97
C THR A 265 -5.46 -19.04 28.59
N THR A 266 -5.45 -20.22 29.21
CA THR A 266 -4.59 -21.36 28.89
C THR A 266 -5.39 -22.58 28.45
N GLY A 267 -6.70 -22.39 28.20
CA GLY A 267 -7.61 -23.42 27.78
C GLY A 267 -7.54 -23.68 26.27
N ILE A 268 -8.67 -24.02 25.67
CA ILE A 268 -8.74 -24.29 24.23
C ILE A 268 -8.77 -22.96 23.48
N GLU A 269 -7.77 -22.72 22.66
CA GLU A 269 -7.68 -21.52 21.83
C GLU A 269 -8.60 -21.60 20.61
N LEU A 270 -9.29 -20.50 20.32
CA LEU A 270 -10.22 -20.37 19.19
C LEU A 270 -9.72 -19.45 18.09
N THR A 271 -8.84 -18.48 18.37
CA THR A 271 -8.39 -17.45 17.40
C THR A 271 -7.70 -18.03 16.17
N GLY A 272 -7.06 -19.20 16.26
CA GLY A 272 -6.45 -19.89 15.11
C GLY A 272 -7.42 -20.71 14.25
N GLY A 273 -8.72 -20.72 14.54
CA GLY A 273 -9.72 -21.50 13.81
C GLY A 273 -10.85 -20.65 13.23
N ASN A 274 -11.80 -21.29 12.55
CA ASN A 274 -12.99 -20.58 12.06
C ASN A 274 -13.92 -20.17 13.21
N ILE A 275 -13.77 -18.93 13.68
CA ILE A 275 -14.65 -18.31 14.68
C ILE A 275 -15.98 -17.92 14.03
N GLY A 276 -15.94 -17.23 12.88
CA GLY A 276 -17.12 -16.67 12.21
C GLY A 276 -17.92 -15.67 13.06
N GLY A 277 -19.10 -15.23 12.58
CA GLY A 277 -19.91 -14.21 13.26
C GLY A 277 -19.20 -12.87 13.40
N LYS A 278 -19.75 -12.00 14.25
CA LYS A 278 -19.11 -10.71 14.59
C LYS A 278 -17.68 -10.88 15.11
N ILE A 279 -17.45 -11.84 16.02
CA ILE A 279 -16.14 -12.02 16.67
C ILE A 279 -15.09 -12.41 15.62
N GLY A 280 -15.39 -13.34 14.73
CA GLY A 280 -14.46 -13.76 13.68
C GLY A 280 -14.08 -12.59 12.76
N SER A 281 -15.05 -11.78 12.33
CA SER A 281 -14.78 -10.59 11.52
C SER A 281 -13.94 -9.54 12.25
N LEU A 282 -14.18 -9.32 13.55
CA LEU A 282 -13.38 -8.39 14.36
C LEU A 282 -11.92 -8.84 14.48
N PHE A 283 -11.67 -10.14 14.69
CA PHE A 283 -10.29 -10.68 14.67
C PHE A 283 -9.64 -10.51 13.29
N ALA A 284 -10.34 -10.83 12.20
CA ALA A 284 -9.82 -10.65 10.84
C ALA A 284 -9.51 -9.17 10.51
N LEU A 285 -10.33 -8.24 11.00
CA LEU A 285 -10.05 -6.81 10.91
C LEU A 285 -8.79 -6.43 11.71
N ARG A 286 -8.70 -6.87 12.96
CA ARG A 286 -7.62 -6.50 13.89
C ARG A 286 -6.25 -7.06 13.50
N ASP A 287 -6.22 -8.30 13.03
CA ASP A 287 -5.00 -9.09 12.85
C ASP A 287 -4.54 -9.16 11.40
N GLU A 288 -5.43 -8.97 10.42
CA GLU A 288 -5.08 -9.06 9.00
C GLU A 288 -5.33 -7.74 8.26
N THR A 289 -6.58 -7.27 8.21
CA THR A 289 -6.99 -6.18 7.31
C THR A 289 -6.41 -4.82 7.74
N LEU A 290 -6.57 -4.43 9.01
CA LEU A 290 -6.08 -3.13 9.50
C LEU A 290 -4.55 -3.09 9.62
N PRO A 291 -3.84 -4.16 10.05
CA PRO A 291 -2.38 -4.22 9.96
C PRO A 291 -1.85 -4.11 8.52
N GLN A 292 -2.53 -4.74 7.55
CA GLN A 292 -2.17 -4.60 6.14
C GLN A 292 -2.25 -3.15 5.68
N TYR A 293 -3.33 -2.45 6.03
CA TYR A 293 -3.51 -1.05 5.64
C TYR A 293 -2.47 -0.14 6.32
N GLN A 294 -2.12 -0.42 7.58
CA GLN A 294 -1.04 0.28 8.28
C GLN A 294 0.31 0.06 7.60
N ALA A 295 0.63 -1.19 7.22
CA ALA A 295 1.87 -1.52 6.54
C ALA A 295 2.02 -0.84 5.18
N GLN A 296 0.95 -0.75 4.40
CA GLN A 296 0.94 -0.01 3.12
C GLN A 296 1.19 1.49 3.34
N LEU A 297 0.60 2.05 4.39
CA LEU A 297 0.77 3.46 4.73
C LEU A 297 2.19 3.76 5.23
N ASP A 298 2.75 2.89 6.07
CA ASP A 298 4.13 2.97 6.56
C ASP A 298 5.14 2.85 5.40
N GLU A 299 4.90 1.95 4.45
CA GLU A 299 5.70 1.80 3.24
C GLU A 299 5.68 3.08 2.40
N LEU A 300 4.50 3.65 2.14
CA LEU A 300 4.38 4.91 1.39
C LEU A 300 5.06 6.07 2.12
N ALA A 301 4.89 6.18 3.44
CA ALA A 301 5.51 7.20 4.27
C ALA A 301 7.04 7.09 4.24
N GLN A 302 7.58 5.88 4.42
CA GLN A 302 9.02 5.64 4.38
C GLN A 302 9.60 5.93 3.00
N LYS A 303 8.95 5.46 1.92
CA LYS A 303 9.40 5.73 0.55
C LYS A 303 9.32 7.21 0.19
N THR A 304 8.34 7.93 0.73
CA THR A 304 8.29 9.39 0.58
C THR A 304 9.50 10.03 1.26
N ALA A 305 9.76 9.73 2.53
CA ALA A 305 10.90 10.29 3.26
C ALA A 305 12.26 9.92 2.64
N GLU A 306 12.46 8.65 2.28
CA GLU A 306 13.67 8.12 1.65
C GLU A 306 13.96 8.82 0.32
N ARG A 307 12.96 8.99 -0.54
CA ARG A 307 13.16 9.61 -1.86
C ARG A 307 13.53 11.08 -1.75
N PHE A 308 12.90 11.82 -0.83
CA PHE A 308 13.28 13.20 -0.54
C PHE A 308 14.73 13.29 -0.04
N ALA A 309 15.08 12.46 0.95
CA ALA A 309 16.42 12.43 1.53
C ALA A 309 17.50 12.05 0.50
N THR A 310 17.19 11.14 -0.43
CA THR A 310 18.10 10.72 -1.50
C THR A 310 18.44 11.86 -2.47
N GLN A 311 17.59 12.88 -2.57
CA GLN A 311 17.85 14.09 -3.38
C GLN A 311 18.51 15.23 -2.58
N GLY A 312 19.02 14.95 -1.38
CA GLY A 312 19.69 15.93 -0.53
C GLY A 312 18.76 16.78 0.36
N LEU A 313 17.47 16.44 0.41
CA LEU A 313 16.48 17.14 1.25
C LEU A 313 15.77 16.15 2.19
N GLU A 314 16.22 16.04 3.42
CA GLU A 314 15.53 15.31 4.49
C GLU A 314 14.27 16.08 4.95
N LEU A 315 13.28 16.20 4.06
CA LEU A 315 12.05 16.94 4.31
C LEU A 315 11.18 16.26 5.36
N PHE A 316 11.08 14.94 5.29
CA PHE A 316 10.26 14.12 6.18
C PHE A 316 11.15 13.26 7.07
N THR A 317 10.92 13.30 8.38
CA THR A 317 11.72 12.59 9.39
C THR A 317 10.83 12.11 10.53
N ASP A 318 11.41 11.31 11.42
CA ASP A 318 10.81 10.91 12.70
C ASP A 318 10.95 12.00 13.80
N ALA A 319 10.60 11.61 15.03
CA ALA A 319 10.72 12.42 16.24
C ALA A 319 12.16 12.87 16.59
N LEU A 320 13.16 12.17 16.05
CA LEU A 320 14.58 12.34 16.31
C LEU A 320 15.32 12.99 15.14
N GLY A 321 14.63 13.27 14.03
CA GLY A 321 15.20 13.88 12.83
C GLY A 321 15.81 12.86 11.86
N ASN A 322 15.48 11.57 11.98
CA ASN A 322 16.00 10.52 11.10
C ASN A 322 14.97 10.08 10.07
N VAL A 323 15.47 9.59 8.93
CA VAL A 323 14.70 8.77 8.00
C VAL A 323 14.95 7.30 8.32
N PRO A 324 13.94 6.51 8.72
CA PRO A 324 14.13 5.10 9.01
C PRO A 324 14.67 4.32 7.80
N ALA A 325 15.67 3.48 8.05
CA ALA A 325 16.29 2.67 7.02
C ALA A 325 15.35 1.56 6.50
N SER A 326 15.37 1.33 5.19
CA SER A 326 14.74 0.15 4.59
C SER A 326 15.65 -1.08 4.73
N VAL A 327 15.43 -1.92 5.75
CA VAL A 327 16.28 -3.10 6.04
C VAL A 327 15.98 -4.25 5.10
N ALA A 328 16.94 -4.73 4.31
CA ALA A 328 16.72 -5.81 3.32
C ALA A 328 16.02 -7.06 3.91
N PRO A 329 15.15 -7.76 3.15
CA PRO A 329 14.51 -9.00 3.59
C PRO A 329 15.52 -10.07 4.05
N PRO A 330 15.16 -11.00 4.94
CA PRO A 330 13.81 -11.37 5.41
C PRO A 330 13.42 -10.79 6.79
N GLY A 331 14.06 -9.72 7.26
CA GLY A 331 13.76 -9.10 8.56
C GLY A 331 12.51 -8.21 8.53
N ALA A 332 11.88 -8.04 9.70
CA ALA A 332 10.86 -7.01 9.89
C ALA A 332 11.43 -5.63 9.53
N VAL A 333 10.60 -4.82 8.90
CA VAL A 333 11.01 -3.49 8.46
C VAL A 333 11.28 -2.56 9.65
N GLY A 334 12.30 -1.72 9.55
CA GLY A 334 12.70 -0.77 10.60
C GLY A 334 11.77 0.43 10.76
N TYR A 335 10.66 0.47 10.02
CA TYR A 335 9.75 1.61 9.90
C TYR A 335 8.29 1.25 10.19
N VAL A 336 8.04 0.16 10.91
CA VAL A 336 6.68 -0.17 11.40
C VAL A 336 6.18 0.96 12.29
N GLY A 337 5.04 1.55 11.93
CA GLY A 337 4.45 2.70 12.60
C GLY A 337 4.99 4.07 12.17
N PHE A 338 5.91 4.13 11.19
CA PHE A 338 6.50 5.41 10.76
C PHE A 338 5.46 6.39 10.22
N ALA A 339 4.35 5.94 9.64
CA ALA A 339 3.29 6.85 9.21
C ALA A 339 2.64 7.64 10.37
N ALA A 340 2.65 7.10 11.60
CA ALA A 340 2.19 7.83 12.79
C ALA A 340 3.20 8.88 13.28
N GLU A 341 4.48 8.72 12.94
CA GLU A 341 5.59 9.53 13.45
C GLU A 341 6.14 10.52 12.43
N ILE A 342 5.88 10.28 11.13
CA ILE A 342 6.37 11.10 10.03
C ILE A 342 5.94 12.54 10.23
N ARG A 343 6.89 13.46 10.10
CA ARG A 343 6.69 14.90 10.21
C ARG A 343 7.69 15.64 9.36
N VAL A 344 7.43 16.93 9.10
CA VAL A 344 8.43 17.78 8.47
C VAL A 344 9.61 17.99 9.42
N ASN A 345 10.82 17.85 8.92
CA ASN A 345 12.06 18.02 9.69
C ASN A 345 12.07 19.39 10.39
N ALA A 346 12.29 19.37 11.70
CA ALA A 346 12.22 20.57 12.54
C ALA A 346 13.22 21.66 12.09
N THR A 347 14.35 21.27 11.50
CA THR A 347 15.33 22.23 10.95
C THR A 347 14.77 22.95 9.72
N VAL A 348 14.09 22.24 8.83
CA VAL A 348 13.43 22.80 7.63
C VAL A 348 12.24 23.68 8.02
N VAL A 349 11.49 23.33 9.07
CA VAL A 349 10.44 24.20 9.60
C VAL A 349 11.00 25.49 10.19
N ALA A 350 12.13 25.41 10.90
CA ALA A 350 12.79 26.57 11.49
C ALA A 350 13.46 27.48 10.44
N ASP A 351 13.99 26.87 9.37
CA ASP A 351 14.62 27.54 8.25
C ASP A 351 14.11 26.97 6.91
N PRO A 352 13.03 27.55 6.34
CA PRO A 352 12.50 27.13 5.05
C PRO A 352 13.48 27.26 3.89
N THR A 353 14.58 28.02 4.02
CA THR A 353 15.57 28.12 2.94
C THR A 353 16.30 26.80 2.68
N LEU A 354 16.25 25.86 3.63
CA LEU A 354 16.74 24.49 3.47
C LEU A 354 15.97 23.69 2.42
N VAL A 355 14.72 24.05 2.10
CA VAL A 355 14.00 23.45 0.95
C VAL A 355 14.75 23.69 -0.36
N ARG A 356 15.42 24.84 -0.48
CA ARG A 356 16.26 25.20 -1.64
C ARG A 356 17.69 24.68 -1.49
N SER A 357 18.31 24.85 -0.33
CA SER A 357 19.73 24.52 -0.14
C SER A 357 20.01 23.08 0.27
N GLY A 358 18.99 22.27 0.54
CA GLY A 358 19.14 20.91 1.06
C GLY A 358 19.51 20.88 2.55
N THR A 359 19.51 19.67 3.12
CA THR A 359 19.78 19.44 4.56
C THR A 359 21.11 18.73 4.82
N THR A 360 21.80 18.25 3.78
CA THR A 360 23.03 17.44 3.89
C THR A 360 24.33 18.27 3.99
N GLY A 361 24.23 19.57 4.25
CA GLY A 361 25.38 20.43 4.57
C GLY A 361 26.25 20.87 3.38
N ALA A 362 25.85 20.58 2.14
CA ALA A 362 26.48 21.14 0.96
C ALA A 362 26.19 22.66 0.86
N THR A 363 27.22 23.47 0.64
CA THR A 363 27.08 24.92 0.47
C THR A 363 26.49 25.22 -0.90
N VAL A 364 25.16 25.25 -0.99
CA VAL A 364 24.48 25.57 -2.26
C VAL A 364 24.51 27.09 -2.50
N PRO A 365 24.96 27.59 -3.67
CA PRO A 365 25.00 29.03 -3.97
C PRO A 365 23.63 29.71 -3.85
N SER A 366 23.60 30.98 -3.43
CA SER A 366 22.38 31.81 -3.49
C SER A 366 21.85 31.86 -4.93
N GLY A 367 20.55 31.69 -5.12
CA GLY A 367 19.90 31.60 -6.43
C GLY A 367 19.85 30.19 -7.04
N SER A 368 20.46 29.19 -6.39
CA SER A 368 20.43 27.81 -6.90
C SER A 368 19.03 27.20 -6.81
N ASN A 369 18.70 26.39 -7.82
CA ASN A 369 17.46 25.65 -7.94
C ASN A 369 17.72 24.12 -7.98
N GLU A 370 18.92 23.69 -7.61
CA GLU A 370 19.38 22.32 -7.83
C GLU A 370 18.55 21.29 -7.07
N VAL A 371 18.39 21.46 -5.75
CA VAL A 371 17.62 20.55 -4.90
C VAL A 371 16.15 20.52 -5.31
N ILE A 372 15.54 21.68 -5.53
CA ILE A 372 14.15 21.82 -5.96
C ILE A 372 13.92 21.06 -7.28
N ARG A 373 14.80 21.24 -8.26
CA ARG A 373 14.67 20.53 -9.54
C ARG A 373 14.87 19.02 -9.37
N LYS A 374 15.88 18.57 -8.61
CA LYS A 374 16.09 17.14 -8.31
C LYS A 374 14.82 16.52 -7.70
N ILE A 375 14.17 17.22 -6.78
CA ILE A 375 12.89 16.81 -6.20
C ILE A 375 11.80 16.66 -7.28
N ILE A 376 11.63 17.66 -8.15
CA ILE A 376 10.61 17.63 -9.21
C ILE A 376 10.84 16.46 -10.18
N ASP A 377 12.07 16.26 -10.63
CA ASP A 377 12.41 15.33 -11.70
C ASP A 377 12.49 13.88 -11.21
N PHE A 378 12.96 13.65 -9.98
CA PHE A 378 13.30 12.31 -9.49
C PHE A 378 12.42 11.83 -8.34
N THR A 379 12.11 12.65 -7.33
CA THR A 379 11.40 12.18 -6.10
C THR A 379 10.02 11.59 -6.39
N PHE A 380 9.23 12.30 -7.21
CA PHE A 380 7.86 11.88 -7.52
C PHE A 380 7.80 10.85 -8.66
N GLY A 381 8.90 10.61 -9.37
CA GLY A 381 9.00 9.73 -10.54
C GLY A 381 9.39 8.28 -10.21
N ALA A 382 9.87 7.56 -11.23
CA ALA A 382 10.34 6.17 -11.11
C ALA A 382 11.84 6.04 -10.85
N PHE A 383 12.60 7.10 -11.09
CA PHE A 383 14.05 7.09 -11.07
C PHE A 383 14.58 8.06 -10.02
N THR A 384 15.65 7.68 -9.33
CA THR A 384 16.37 8.54 -8.39
C THR A 384 17.36 9.48 -9.07
N GLY A 385 17.67 9.25 -10.35
CA GLY A 385 18.69 9.98 -11.09
C GLY A 385 19.01 9.30 -12.42
N GLN A 386 20.06 9.77 -13.07
CA GLN A 386 20.68 9.17 -14.24
C GLN A 386 22.11 8.74 -13.91
N GLN A 387 22.61 7.76 -14.63
CA GLN A 387 23.98 7.30 -14.56
C GLN A 387 24.58 7.28 -15.96
N ALA A 388 25.82 7.75 -16.10
CA ALA A 388 26.60 7.68 -17.32
C ALA A 388 27.46 6.41 -17.31
N ILE A 389 27.27 5.57 -18.32
CA ILE A 389 28.00 4.32 -18.48
C ILE A 389 28.80 4.40 -19.79
N GLY A 390 30.12 4.38 -19.67
CA GLY A 390 31.02 4.26 -20.82
C GLY A 390 30.96 2.86 -21.43
N THR A 391 31.27 2.74 -22.71
CA THR A 391 31.41 1.44 -23.41
C THR A 391 32.86 1.10 -23.76
N VAL A 392 33.78 2.04 -23.51
CA VAL A 392 35.21 1.89 -23.78
C VAL A 392 35.95 1.53 -22.49
N ASP A 393 36.82 0.53 -22.57
CA ASP A 393 37.77 0.20 -21.50
C ASP A 393 38.85 1.29 -21.42
N ILE A 394 38.75 2.16 -20.40
CA ILE A 394 39.70 3.26 -20.22
C ILE A 394 41.01 2.80 -19.54
N SER A 395 41.08 1.53 -19.12
CA SER A 395 42.32 0.92 -18.60
C SER A 395 43.23 0.41 -19.73
N ALA A 396 42.68 0.22 -20.93
CA ALA A 396 43.39 -0.27 -22.10
C ALA A 396 43.88 0.90 -22.98
N GLY A 397 45.12 1.36 -22.75
CA GLY A 397 45.77 2.40 -23.57
C GLY A 397 45.82 3.77 -22.89
N THR A 398 45.84 4.85 -23.68
CA THR A 398 45.85 6.21 -23.15
C THR A 398 44.43 6.75 -22.97
N ILE A 399 44.22 7.62 -22.00
CA ILE A 399 42.92 8.27 -21.76
C ILE A 399 42.48 9.09 -22.99
N PHE A 400 43.42 9.70 -23.72
CA PHE A 400 43.13 10.39 -24.99
C PHE A 400 42.47 9.49 -26.03
N ALA A 401 43.02 8.29 -26.23
CA ALA A 401 42.49 7.35 -27.21
C ALA A 401 41.09 6.87 -26.79
N ALA A 402 40.89 6.62 -25.50
CA ALA A 402 39.59 6.19 -24.98
C ALA A 402 38.53 7.29 -25.04
N THR A 403 38.90 8.55 -24.80
CA THR A 403 37.99 9.71 -24.80
C THR A 403 37.80 10.35 -26.18
N GLY A 404 38.60 9.95 -27.18
CA GLY A 404 38.61 10.57 -28.51
C GLY A 404 39.02 12.03 -28.51
N LEU A 405 39.69 12.49 -27.44
CA LEU A 405 40.18 13.86 -27.31
C LEU A 405 41.60 13.99 -27.91
N SER A 406 41.98 15.22 -28.27
CA SER A 406 43.29 15.51 -28.86
C SER A 406 43.85 16.81 -28.32
N GLN A 407 45.16 16.85 -28.10
CA GLN A 407 45.87 18.09 -27.74
C GLN A 407 45.87 19.08 -28.91
N PHE A 408 46.08 20.37 -28.59
CA PHE A 408 46.11 21.42 -29.60
C PHE A 408 47.11 22.53 -29.25
N ALA A 409 48.00 22.87 -30.17
CA ALA A 409 48.90 24.02 -30.10
C ALA A 409 48.55 25.02 -31.21
N GLN A 410 48.61 26.32 -30.89
CA GLN A 410 48.45 27.40 -31.87
C GLN A 410 49.48 28.51 -31.66
N ILE A 411 50.07 28.97 -32.76
CA ILE A 411 50.87 30.19 -32.82
C ILE A 411 50.18 31.15 -33.78
N ILE A 412 49.90 32.37 -33.32
CA ILE A 412 49.47 33.47 -34.19
C ILE A 412 50.66 34.42 -34.34
N GLY A 413 51.08 34.64 -35.58
CA GLY A 413 52.20 35.49 -35.91
C GLY A 413 51.93 36.94 -35.51
N THR A 414 52.96 37.65 -35.06
CA THR A 414 52.82 39.03 -34.57
C THR A 414 52.86 40.10 -35.66
N ALA A 415 53.18 39.73 -36.91
CA ALA A 415 53.33 40.65 -38.03
C ALA A 415 52.40 40.27 -39.19
N ASP A 416 51.84 41.28 -39.86
CA ASP A 416 51.21 41.09 -41.17
C ASP A 416 52.31 40.84 -42.20
N ILE A 417 52.43 39.59 -42.63
CA ILE A 417 53.47 39.19 -43.58
C ILE A 417 53.04 39.41 -45.03
N THR A 418 51.77 39.74 -45.27
CA THR A 418 51.28 40.10 -46.61
C THR A 418 51.71 41.51 -47.01
N ASP A 419 51.90 42.41 -46.04
CA ASP A 419 52.44 43.75 -46.23
C ASP A 419 53.88 43.76 -46.77
N LEU A 420 54.63 42.66 -46.58
CA LEU A 420 55.97 42.50 -47.14
C LEU A 420 55.94 42.30 -48.67
N GLY A 421 54.80 41.91 -49.24
CA GLY A 421 54.68 41.53 -50.64
C GLY A 421 55.49 40.27 -50.95
N ILE A 422 56.75 40.47 -51.34
CA ILE A 422 57.74 39.39 -51.50
C ILE A 422 58.58 39.31 -50.22
N LEU A 423 58.64 38.14 -49.60
CA LEU A 423 59.26 37.94 -48.29
C LEU A 423 60.75 38.28 -48.28
N ASP A 424 61.49 37.98 -49.35
CA ASP A 424 62.92 38.27 -49.49
C ASP A 424 63.25 39.77 -49.74
N SER A 425 62.22 40.63 -49.79
CA SER A 425 62.41 42.08 -49.81
C SER A 425 62.73 42.66 -48.43
N HIS A 426 62.46 41.89 -47.36
CA HIS A 426 62.79 42.26 -45.99
C HIS A 426 64.29 42.03 -45.71
N PRO A 427 65.03 42.98 -45.11
CA PRO A 427 66.50 42.90 -44.95
C PRO A 427 66.98 41.69 -44.14
N ASP A 428 66.13 41.14 -43.28
CA ASP A 428 66.44 39.98 -42.45
C ASP A 428 66.04 38.62 -43.06
N ILE A 429 65.47 38.61 -44.28
CA ILE A 429 65.04 37.40 -44.99
C ILE A 429 65.82 37.31 -46.31
N ALA A 430 66.80 36.41 -46.37
CA ALA A 430 67.55 36.15 -47.60
C ALA A 430 66.91 35.02 -48.44
N PRO A 431 67.01 35.04 -49.78
CA PRO A 431 66.62 33.90 -50.60
C PRO A 431 67.36 32.62 -50.20
N GLY A 432 66.63 31.52 -50.03
CA GLY A 432 67.14 30.25 -49.53
C GLY A 432 67.33 30.20 -48.02
N ALA A 433 66.89 31.22 -47.27
CA ALA A 433 66.86 31.16 -45.82
C ALA A 433 65.88 30.08 -45.34
N GLN A 434 66.26 29.41 -44.25
CA GLN A 434 65.57 28.24 -43.75
C GLN A 434 65.27 28.34 -42.27
N PHE A 435 64.15 27.78 -41.86
CA PHE A 435 63.82 27.52 -40.47
C PHE A 435 63.12 26.16 -40.40
N THR A 436 63.00 25.60 -39.20
CA THR A 436 62.29 24.33 -39.03
C THR A 436 61.05 24.50 -38.19
N ILE A 437 60.02 23.72 -38.52
CA ILE A 437 58.83 23.52 -37.70
C ILE A 437 58.76 22.03 -37.37
N ASP A 438 58.67 21.69 -36.09
CA ASP A 438 58.33 20.34 -35.62
C ASP A 438 56.94 20.36 -35.00
N VAL A 439 56.13 19.36 -35.32
CA VAL A 439 54.77 19.13 -34.81
C VAL A 439 54.61 17.71 -34.25
N GLY A 440 55.68 17.18 -33.66
CA GLY A 440 55.72 15.85 -33.01
C GLY A 440 56.18 14.70 -33.90
N GLY A 441 56.48 14.96 -35.18
CA GLY A 441 56.97 13.99 -36.16
C GLY A 441 58.46 14.12 -36.50
N GLY A 442 59.15 15.11 -35.90
CA GLY A 442 60.50 15.52 -36.25
C GLY A 442 60.52 16.85 -37.04
N PRO A 443 61.64 17.60 -37.02
CA PRO A 443 61.70 18.93 -37.59
C PRO A 443 61.62 18.91 -39.13
N ALA A 444 60.58 19.55 -39.67
CA ALA A 444 60.44 19.81 -41.10
C ALA A 444 61.15 21.11 -41.49
N LEU A 445 62.00 21.04 -42.53
CA LEU A 445 62.76 22.19 -43.02
C LEU A 445 61.93 23.01 -43.99
N ILE A 446 61.68 24.27 -43.64
CA ILE A 446 60.96 25.24 -44.46
C ILE A 446 61.99 26.16 -45.12
N THR A 447 61.96 26.25 -46.45
CA THR A 447 62.85 27.14 -47.23
C THR A 447 62.03 28.27 -47.81
N ILE A 448 62.52 29.50 -47.68
CA ILE A 448 61.95 30.70 -48.31
C ILE A 448 62.75 30.93 -49.60
N ASN A 449 62.14 30.67 -50.75
CA ASN A 449 62.78 30.84 -52.05
C ASN A 449 62.72 32.30 -52.50
N ALA A 450 63.55 32.63 -53.50
CA ALA A 450 63.50 33.94 -54.12
C ALA A 450 62.12 34.20 -54.71
N GLY A 451 61.51 35.34 -54.38
CA GLY A 451 60.17 35.69 -54.89
C GLY A 451 58.99 35.12 -54.10
N ASP A 452 59.20 34.34 -53.04
CA ASP A 452 58.09 33.78 -52.25
C ASP A 452 57.27 34.90 -51.60
N THR A 453 55.95 34.81 -51.71
CA THR A 453 54.98 35.63 -51.00
C THR A 453 54.55 34.97 -49.68
N ALA A 454 53.79 35.68 -48.85
CA ALA A 454 53.15 35.08 -47.65
C ALA A 454 52.32 33.82 -47.97
N THR A 455 51.65 33.79 -49.11
CA THR A 455 50.88 32.62 -49.58
C THR A 455 51.81 31.45 -49.93
N ASP A 456 52.94 31.72 -50.59
CA ASP A 456 53.93 30.70 -50.93
C ASP A 456 54.57 30.11 -49.67
N LEU A 457 54.84 30.93 -48.65
CA LEU A 457 55.30 30.44 -47.36
C LEU A 457 54.30 29.50 -46.69
N VAL A 458 53.00 29.85 -46.65
CA VAL A 458 51.96 28.96 -46.13
C VAL A 458 51.88 27.66 -46.94
N ASN A 459 51.99 27.72 -48.26
CA ASN A 459 52.01 26.54 -49.12
C ASN A 459 53.24 25.66 -48.87
N ASN A 460 54.42 26.26 -48.69
CA ASN A 460 55.67 25.55 -48.39
C ASN A 460 55.58 24.85 -47.04
N ILE A 461 54.99 25.50 -46.03
CA ILE A 461 54.74 24.88 -44.72
C ILE A 461 53.73 23.74 -44.86
N ASN A 462 52.59 23.94 -45.52
CA ASN A 462 51.58 22.90 -45.70
C ASN A 462 52.03 21.75 -46.61
N ALA A 463 52.99 21.97 -47.51
CA ALA A 463 53.58 20.89 -48.30
C ALA A 463 54.45 19.97 -47.43
N ALA A 464 55.17 20.55 -46.46
CA ALA A 464 56.01 19.80 -45.52
C ALA A 464 55.21 19.23 -44.34
N LEU A 465 54.21 19.98 -43.86
CA LEU A 465 53.37 19.71 -42.71
C LEU A 465 51.90 20.01 -43.07
N PRO A 466 51.18 19.06 -43.68
CA PRO A 466 49.83 19.28 -44.20
C PRO A 466 48.85 19.86 -43.19
N GLY A 467 48.24 21.00 -43.53
CA GLY A 467 47.19 21.65 -42.74
C GLY A 467 47.69 22.45 -41.54
N THR A 468 49.01 22.55 -41.33
CA THR A 468 49.59 23.23 -40.17
C THR A 468 49.56 24.75 -40.27
N ALA A 469 49.59 25.34 -41.47
CA ALA A 469 49.68 26.80 -41.64
C ALA A 469 48.50 27.41 -42.39
N ARG A 470 48.13 28.64 -42.02
CA ARG A 470 47.18 29.48 -42.76
C ARG A 470 47.47 30.97 -42.53
N LEU A 471 46.89 31.84 -43.35
CA LEU A 471 46.83 33.28 -43.07
C LEU A 471 45.50 33.63 -42.41
N ASN A 472 45.53 34.48 -41.38
CA ASN A 472 44.31 35.06 -40.83
C ASN A 472 43.88 36.32 -41.62
N SER A 473 42.78 36.95 -41.21
CA SER A 473 42.25 38.16 -41.86
C SER A 473 43.13 39.40 -41.71
N LEU A 474 44.16 39.35 -40.86
CA LEU A 474 45.15 40.40 -40.63
C LEU A 474 46.49 40.10 -41.31
N GLY A 475 46.52 39.16 -42.26
CA GLY A 475 47.72 38.78 -43.00
C GLY A 475 48.82 38.13 -42.15
N GLN A 476 48.52 37.76 -40.90
CA GLN A 476 49.45 37.06 -40.02
C GLN A 476 49.41 35.56 -40.30
N ILE A 477 50.57 34.92 -40.22
CA ILE A 477 50.66 33.46 -40.25
C ILE A 477 50.07 32.86 -38.97
N VAL A 478 49.28 31.81 -39.10
CA VAL A 478 48.78 31.01 -37.97
C VAL A 478 49.27 29.58 -38.17
N LEU A 479 49.95 29.04 -37.16
CA LEU A 479 50.38 27.64 -37.11
C LEU A 479 49.51 26.87 -36.11
N GLU A 480 49.02 25.71 -36.51
CA GLU A 480 48.15 24.84 -35.71
C GLU A 480 48.58 23.38 -35.82
N ALA A 481 48.65 22.67 -34.68
CA ALA A 481 49.01 21.26 -34.67
C ALA A 481 48.40 20.52 -33.47
N GLY A 482 48.29 19.19 -33.60
CA GLY A 482 47.82 18.31 -32.52
C GLY A 482 48.90 17.91 -31.50
N ALA A 483 50.05 18.57 -31.53
CA ALA A 483 51.21 18.35 -30.67
C ALA A 483 51.98 19.67 -30.52
N ASP A 484 53.01 19.70 -29.67
CA ASP A 484 53.87 20.86 -29.47
C ASP A 484 54.39 21.41 -30.81
N ILE A 485 54.25 22.72 -31.04
CA ILE A 485 54.83 23.38 -32.20
C ILE A 485 56.21 23.91 -31.80
N THR A 486 57.27 23.34 -32.36
CA THR A 486 58.63 23.85 -32.17
C THR A 486 59.11 24.58 -33.40
N VAL A 487 59.32 25.89 -33.28
CA VAL A 487 59.94 26.72 -34.34
C VAL A 487 61.41 26.91 -34.01
N THR A 488 62.31 26.56 -34.92
CA THR A 488 63.75 26.77 -34.73
C THR A 488 64.34 27.54 -35.90
N ALA A 489 65.11 28.58 -35.58
CA ALA A 489 65.93 29.31 -36.55
C ALA A 489 67.01 28.37 -37.11
N ALA A 490 67.01 28.11 -38.43
CA ALA A 490 68.09 27.39 -39.11
C ALA A 490 69.06 28.41 -39.74
N SER A 491 69.06 28.57 -41.07
CA SER A 491 69.84 29.64 -41.72
C SER A 491 69.12 31.01 -41.70
N LEU A 492 67.82 31.04 -41.41
CA LEU A 492 67.04 32.25 -41.13
C LEU A 492 67.36 32.72 -39.70
N THR A 493 67.72 33.99 -39.55
CA THR A 493 68.07 34.58 -38.24
C THR A 493 66.83 34.76 -37.35
N ALA A 494 67.02 35.02 -36.05
CA ALA A 494 65.92 35.37 -35.15
C ALA A 494 65.15 36.64 -35.60
N ALA A 495 65.85 37.62 -36.19
CA ALA A 495 65.23 38.79 -36.78
C ALA A 495 64.40 38.43 -38.03
N GLY A 496 64.87 37.48 -38.83
CA GLY A 496 64.13 36.94 -39.97
C GLY A 496 62.86 36.18 -39.55
N LEU A 497 62.91 35.40 -38.47
CA LEU A 497 61.69 34.79 -37.89
C LEU A 497 60.73 35.85 -37.37
N ALA A 498 61.22 36.87 -36.67
CA ALA A 498 60.40 37.97 -36.16
C ALA A 498 59.73 38.77 -37.30
N ALA A 499 60.40 38.92 -38.45
CA ALA A 499 59.83 39.51 -39.64
C ALA A 499 58.67 38.69 -40.23
N LEU A 500 58.68 37.36 -40.03
CA LEU A 500 57.55 36.48 -40.34
C LEU A 500 56.47 36.47 -39.25
N GLY A 501 56.62 37.29 -38.21
CA GLY A 501 55.77 37.28 -37.03
C GLY A 501 55.98 36.06 -36.12
N LEU A 502 57.00 35.23 -36.36
CA LEU A 502 57.27 34.02 -35.59
C LEU A 502 58.41 34.25 -34.59
N THR A 503 58.45 33.44 -33.53
CA THR A 503 59.55 33.42 -32.56
C THR A 503 60.04 31.99 -32.41
N ALA A 504 61.35 31.79 -32.33
CA ALA A 504 61.91 30.46 -32.07
C ALA A 504 61.58 30.02 -30.64
N GLY A 505 61.20 28.75 -30.48
CA GLY A 505 60.80 28.19 -29.20
C GLY A 505 59.81 27.04 -29.38
N VAL A 506 59.42 26.46 -28.25
CA VAL A 506 58.36 25.46 -28.17
C VAL A 506 57.09 26.16 -27.72
N THR A 507 56.01 25.99 -28.46
CA THR A 507 54.66 26.28 -28.02
C THR A 507 54.02 24.95 -27.64
N PRO A 508 53.91 24.63 -26.33
CA PRO A 508 53.33 23.38 -25.90
C PRO A 508 51.88 23.26 -26.35
N ALA A 509 51.49 22.06 -26.74
CA ALA A 509 50.08 21.77 -26.94
C ALA A 509 49.34 21.84 -25.62
N GLN A 510 48.14 22.42 -25.66
CA GLN A 510 47.25 22.46 -24.51
C GLN A 510 46.64 21.07 -24.32
N ASP A 511 46.58 20.65 -23.06
CA ASP A 511 45.93 19.42 -22.65
C ASP A 511 44.44 19.47 -23.04
N PRO A 512 43.90 18.41 -23.68
CA PRO A 512 42.49 18.39 -24.00
C PRO A 512 41.66 18.42 -22.73
N SER A 513 40.44 18.93 -22.87
CA SER A 513 39.48 18.92 -21.79
C SER A 513 38.12 18.45 -22.25
N PHE A 514 37.38 17.92 -21.30
CA PHE A 514 35.93 17.77 -21.42
C PHE A 514 35.27 18.42 -20.21
N THR A 515 34.00 18.69 -20.35
CA THR A 515 33.17 19.29 -19.33
C THR A 515 32.19 18.24 -18.85
N ILE A 516 32.06 18.13 -17.54
CA ILE A 516 31.02 17.34 -16.89
C ILE A 516 30.02 18.29 -16.24
N SER A 517 28.75 18.03 -16.48
CA SER A 517 27.65 18.66 -15.76
C SER A 517 26.83 17.55 -15.11
N ALA A 518 26.64 17.65 -13.80
CA ALA A 518 25.78 16.78 -13.02
C ALA A 518 24.68 17.64 -12.41
N GLY A 519 23.43 17.33 -12.75
CA GLY A 519 22.27 18.11 -12.41
C GLY A 519 22.31 19.53 -12.98
N LEU A 520 22.15 20.54 -12.13
CA LEU A 520 22.29 21.96 -12.49
C LEU A 520 23.63 22.56 -12.05
N ASN A 521 24.59 21.74 -11.61
CA ASN A 521 25.88 22.25 -11.21
C ASN A 521 26.56 22.97 -12.37
N SER A 522 27.30 24.03 -12.03
CA SER A 522 28.15 24.72 -13.01
C SER A 522 29.04 23.69 -13.67
N PRO A 523 29.05 23.59 -15.01
CA PRO A 523 29.83 22.58 -15.70
C PRO A 523 31.31 22.67 -15.29
N VAL A 524 31.89 21.56 -14.86
CA VAL A 524 33.29 21.47 -14.43
C VAL A 524 34.14 20.96 -15.58
N THR A 525 35.18 21.71 -15.94
CA THR A 525 36.13 21.30 -16.96
C THR A 525 37.23 20.43 -16.35
N ILE A 526 37.39 19.22 -16.88
CA ILE A 526 38.46 18.29 -16.55
C ILE A 526 39.48 18.33 -17.67
N PHE A 527 40.73 18.65 -17.33
CA PHE A 527 41.87 18.58 -18.24
C PHE A 527 42.52 17.21 -18.14
N ILE A 528 42.92 16.65 -19.27
CA ILE A 528 43.61 15.36 -19.34
C ILE A 528 45.04 15.59 -19.81
N SER A 529 45.99 15.27 -18.95
CA SER A 529 47.41 15.33 -19.25
C SER A 529 47.90 14.05 -19.95
N PRO A 530 48.97 14.09 -20.78
CA PRO A 530 49.53 12.90 -21.43
C PRO A 530 50.02 11.82 -20.47
N THR A 531 50.30 12.20 -19.23
CA THR A 531 50.74 11.27 -18.18
C THR A 531 49.58 10.74 -17.33
N ASP A 532 48.36 11.21 -17.56
CA ASP A 532 47.22 10.79 -16.74
C ASP A 532 46.92 9.33 -16.96
N THR A 533 46.88 8.63 -15.84
CA THR A 533 46.42 7.25 -15.76
C THR A 533 44.92 7.23 -15.50
N GLN A 534 44.32 6.04 -15.62
CA GLN A 534 42.95 5.81 -15.17
C GLN A 534 42.70 6.26 -13.72
N ALA A 535 43.69 6.10 -12.84
CA ALA A 535 43.57 6.54 -11.44
C ALA A 535 43.54 8.07 -11.31
N ASN A 536 44.26 8.79 -12.18
CA ASN A 536 44.22 10.25 -12.22
C ASN A 536 42.85 10.75 -12.67
N LEU A 537 42.35 10.25 -13.80
CA LEU A 537 41.00 10.60 -14.28
C LEU A 537 39.92 10.28 -13.23
N LEU A 538 40.03 9.14 -12.54
CA LEU A 538 39.07 8.77 -11.50
C LEU A 538 39.14 9.73 -10.29
N ALA A 539 40.34 10.17 -9.91
CA ALA A 539 40.50 11.15 -8.85
C ALA A 539 39.93 12.52 -9.25
N ASP A 540 40.15 12.96 -10.49
CA ASP A 540 39.64 14.24 -10.99
C ASP A 540 38.12 14.23 -11.11
N LEU A 541 37.52 13.13 -11.57
CA LEU A 541 36.07 12.96 -11.61
C LEU A 541 35.44 12.94 -10.21
N ASN A 542 36.06 12.25 -9.25
CA ASN A 542 35.58 12.23 -7.85
C ASN A 542 35.87 13.55 -7.10
N ALA A 543 36.65 14.45 -7.68
CA ALA A 543 36.81 15.82 -7.16
C ALA A 543 35.70 16.77 -7.64
N VAL A 544 34.90 16.35 -8.63
CA VAL A 544 33.73 17.11 -9.09
C VAL A 544 32.63 17.04 -8.01
N PRO A 545 32.17 18.18 -7.49
CA PRO A 545 31.10 18.19 -6.49
C PRO A 545 29.83 17.48 -6.99
N GLY A 546 29.29 16.59 -6.17
CA GLY A 546 28.04 15.87 -6.46
C GLY A 546 28.18 14.75 -7.47
N VAL A 547 29.39 14.22 -7.70
CA VAL A 547 29.67 13.13 -8.63
C VAL A 547 30.54 12.06 -7.98
N THR A 548 30.08 10.81 -8.02
CA THR A 548 30.89 9.62 -7.78
C THR A 548 31.21 8.95 -9.11
N ALA A 549 32.51 8.75 -9.37
CA ALA A 549 33.00 7.97 -10.48
C ALA A 549 33.68 6.68 -10.00
N SER A 550 33.44 5.59 -10.71
CA SER A 550 34.02 4.26 -10.46
C SER A 550 34.27 3.51 -11.77
N LEU A 551 34.83 2.30 -11.67
CA LEU A 551 35.06 1.42 -12.80
C LEU A 551 34.14 0.21 -12.74
N GLY A 552 33.40 0.00 -13.81
CA GLY A 552 32.58 -1.19 -13.99
C GLY A 552 33.40 -2.40 -14.49
N PRO A 553 32.73 -3.56 -14.66
CA PRO A 553 33.33 -4.72 -15.31
C PRO A 553 33.88 -4.37 -16.69
N GLY A 554 35.12 -4.79 -16.98
CA GLY A 554 35.78 -4.49 -18.26
C GLY A 554 36.41 -3.09 -18.33
N GLY A 555 36.66 -2.44 -17.20
CA GLY A 555 37.41 -1.18 -17.14
C GLY A 555 36.65 0.03 -17.68
N VAL A 556 35.33 -0.11 -17.87
CA VAL A 556 34.46 0.97 -18.35
C VAL A 556 34.18 1.98 -17.24
N LEU A 557 34.08 3.25 -17.62
CA LEU A 557 33.78 4.33 -16.70
C LEU A 557 32.31 4.32 -16.28
N LEU A 558 32.06 4.44 -14.99
CA LEU A 558 30.73 4.55 -14.40
C LEU A 558 30.66 5.85 -13.59
N ILE A 559 29.76 6.76 -13.96
CA ILE A 559 29.62 8.05 -13.28
C ILE A 559 28.17 8.22 -12.82
N THR A 560 28.01 8.44 -11.52
CA THR A 560 26.72 8.61 -10.86
C THR A 560 26.71 9.94 -10.11
N PRO A 561 25.70 10.80 -10.31
CA PRO A 561 25.47 11.95 -9.44
C PRO A 561 25.13 11.49 -8.02
N ASP A 562 25.76 12.09 -7.00
CA ASP A 562 25.66 11.65 -5.61
C ASP A 562 24.27 11.85 -5.02
N ASP A 563 23.62 12.97 -5.34
CA ASP A 563 22.25 13.26 -4.88
C ASP A 563 21.20 13.00 -5.98
N GLY A 564 21.50 12.12 -6.94
CA GLY A 564 20.65 11.97 -8.14
C GLY A 564 20.78 13.15 -9.11
N GLY A 565 20.00 13.12 -10.19
CA GLY A 565 20.16 14.10 -11.28
C GLY A 565 20.52 13.50 -12.62
N ASP A 566 20.39 14.34 -13.64
CA ASP A 566 20.88 14.15 -15.00
C ASP A 566 22.39 14.37 -15.09
N ILE A 567 23.04 13.71 -16.05
CA ILE A 567 24.49 13.80 -16.24
C ILE A 567 24.82 14.01 -17.71
N ALA A 568 25.68 14.97 -17.99
CA ALA A 568 26.15 15.30 -19.32
C ALA A 568 27.68 15.38 -19.35
N LEU A 569 28.28 14.72 -20.34
CA LEU A 569 29.70 14.83 -20.65
C LEU A 569 29.83 15.43 -22.05
N THR A 570 30.43 16.62 -22.15
CA THR A 570 30.63 17.32 -23.41
C THR A 570 32.11 17.64 -23.63
N ASN A 571 32.58 17.65 -24.86
CA ASN A 571 33.96 18.04 -25.18
C ASN A 571 34.14 19.57 -25.05
N GLY A 572 35.36 20.08 -25.29
CA GLY A 572 35.66 21.52 -25.28
C GLY A 572 34.88 22.37 -26.31
N LEU A 573 34.11 21.76 -27.21
CA LEU A 573 33.22 22.41 -28.20
C LEU A 573 31.74 22.37 -27.78
N GLY A 574 31.41 21.68 -26.67
CA GLY A 574 30.04 21.51 -26.19
C GLY A 574 29.29 20.31 -26.79
N ASP A 575 29.92 19.54 -27.68
CA ASP A 575 29.33 18.31 -28.24
C ASP A 575 29.44 17.16 -27.24
N PRO A 576 28.51 16.20 -27.21
CA PRO A 576 28.60 15.01 -26.37
C PRO A 576 29.93 14.25 -26.56
N LEU A 577 30.46 13.66 -25.50
CA LEU A 577 31.72 12.90 -25.53
C LEU A 577 31.50 11.49 -26.14
N VAL A 578 31.11 11.45 -27.42
CA VAL A 578 30.64 10.24 -28.14
C VAL A 578 31.68 9.12 -28.19
N ALA A 579 32.98 9.46 -28.19
CA ALA A 579 34.04 8.46 -28.28
C ALA A 579 34.16 7.55 -27.04
N LEU A 580 33.76 8.02 -25.85
CA LEU A 580 33.60 7.15 -24.66
C LEU A 580 32.38 6.20 -24.79
N GLY A 581 31.54 6.42 -25.80
CA GLY A 581 30.29 5.71 -26.02
C GLY A 581 29.40 5.73 -24.79
N VAL A 582 29.30 6.91 -24.16
CA VAL A 582 28.52 7.10 -22.93
C VAL A 582 27.03 6.90 -23.22
N SER A 583 26.41 5.95 -22.53
CA SER A 583 24.95 5.84 -22.45
C SER A 583 24.48 6.38 -21.11
N VAL A 584 23.43 7.19 -21.13
CA VAL A 584 22.80 7.73 -19.93
C VAL A 584 21.55 6.92 -19.63
N VAL A 585 21.51 6.25 -18.47
CA VAL A 585 20.42 5.36 -18.07
C VAL A 585 19.83 5.84 -16.74
N GLY A 586 18.50 5.77 -16.58
CA GLY A 586 17.85 6.10 -15.31
C GLY A 586 18.14 5.05 -14.23
N THR A 587 18.53 5.50 -13.04
CA THR A 587 18.69 4.65 -11.86
C THR A 587 17.34 4.54 -11.17
N PRO A 588 16.72 3.36 -11.04
CA PRO A 588 15.40 3.23 -10.42
C PRO A 588 15.49 3.53 -8.92
N HIS A 589 14.38 4.05 -8.36
CA HIS A 589 14.22 4.07 -6.91
C HIS A 589 14.25 2.67 -6.32
N THR A 590 14.61 2.56 -5.03
CA THR A 590 14.31 1.35 -4.27
C THR A 590 12.81 1.06 -4.41
N ALA A 591 12.49 -0.14 -4.91
CA ALA A 591 11.12 -0.54 -5.14
C ALA A 591 10.29 -0.48 -3.85
N PHE A 592 8.98 -0.24 -4.00
CA PHE A 592 8.04 -0.48 -2.91
C PHE A 592 8.05 -1.95 -2.56
N ARG A 593 8.02 -2.28 -1.27
CA ARG A 593 7.88 -3.66 -0.83
C ARG A 593 6.47 -4.17 -1.07
N GLU A 594 6.39 -5.38 -1.58
CA GLU A 594 5.14 -6.10 -1.79
C GLU A 594 4.85 -7.09 -0.64
N ASP A 595 5.90 -7.53 0.06
CA ASP A 595 5.87 -8.52 1.13
C ASP A 595 6.87 -8.21 2.26
N ASN A 596 6.91 -9.08 3.28
CA ASN A 596 7.79 -8.97 4.45
C ASN A 596 7.61 -7.66 5.22
N LEU A 597 6.38 -7.14 5.26
CA LEU A 597 6.02 -5.94 6.01
C LEU A 597 5.42 -6.29 7.38
N GLY A 598 5.21 -5.25 8.19
CA GLY A 598 4.66 -5.39 9.53
C GLY A 598 5.67 -5.87 10.56
N PRO A 599 5.26 -5.93 11.84
CA PRO A 599 6.15 -6.23 12.97
C PRO A 599 6.74 -7.65 12.98
N ASN A 600 6.11 -8.59 12.28
CA ASN A 600 6.50 -9.99 12.19
C ASN A 600 6.88 -10.42 10.75
N ALA A 601 7.01 -9.46 9.82
CA ALA A 601 7.45 -9.68 8.44
C ALA A 601 6.60 -10.69 7.65
N ASP A 602 5.29 -10.76 7.88
CA ASP A 602 4.37 -11.67 7.19
C ASP A 602 3.26 -10.95 6.40
N ILE A 603 3.25 -9.61 6.42
CA ILE A 603 2.23 -8.81 5.74
C ILE A 603 2.66 -8.56 4.30
N ALA A 604 1.72 -8.80 3.38
CA ALA A 604 1.83 -8.40 1.97
C ALA A 604 0.90 -7.22 1.66
N THR A 605 1.37 -6.25 0.87
CA THR A 605 0.55 -5.10 0.48
C THR A 605 -0.57 -5.48 -0.48
N GLN A 606 -0.37 -6.51 -1.31
CA GLN A 606 -1.19 -6.79 -2.50
C GLN A 606 -1.22 -5.63 -3.52
N LEU A 607 -0.28 -4.69 -3.42
CA LEU A 607 -0.04 -3.61 -4.37
C LEU A 607 1.23 -3.95 -5.15
N VAL A 608 1.12 -4.16 -6.47
CA VAL A 608 2.20 -4.73 -7.30
C VAL A 608 2.58 -3.77 -8.42
N GLY A 609 3.88 -3.63 -8.68
CA GLY A 609 4.40 -2.99 -9.89
C GLY A 609 4.30 -1.45 -9.95
N PHE A 610 4.03 -0.78 -8.83
CA PHE A 610 4.05 0.69 -8.77
C PHE A 610 5.47 1.23 -8.64
N THR A 611 5.78 2.30 -9.37
CA THR A 611 7.11 2.93 -9.36
C THR A 611 7.10 4.36 -8.84
N SER A 612 5.95 5.04 -8.82
CA SER A 612 5.81 6.42 -8.33
C SER A 612 5.02 6.51 -7.03
N LEU A 613 5.31 7.55 -6.22
CA LEU A 613 4.61 7.81 -4.95
C LEU A 613 3.11 8.01 -5.17
N VAL A 614 2.72 8.80 -6.17
CA VAL A 614 1.31 9.10 -6.47
C VAL A 614 0.56 7.86 -6.95
N GLN A 615 1.16 7.03 -7.80
CA GLN A 615 0.51 5.80 -8.27
C GLN A 615 0.33 4.78 -7.14
N PHE A 616 1.33 4.64 -6.26
CA PHE A 616 1.19 3.76 -5.09
C PHE A 616 0.08 4.26 -4.15
N ALA A 617 0.03 5.57 -3.87
CA ALA A 617 -1.04 6.21 -3.10
C ALA A 617 -2.44 5.96 -3.70
N GLN A 618 -2.59 6.12 -5.01
CA GLN A 618 -3.84 5.83 -5.72
C GLN A 618 -4.19 4.33 -5.70
N GLY A 619 -3.18 3.46 -5.81
CA GLY A 619 -3.33 2.01 -5.70
C GLY A 619 -3.88 1.60 -4.34
N LEU A 620 -3.32 2.15 -3.25
CA LEU A 620 -3.80 1.95 -1.89
C LEU A 620 -5.28 2.31 -1.75
N VAL A 621 -5.66 3.53 -2.14
CA VAL A 621 -7.06 4.00 -2.06
C VAL A 621 -8.00 3.13 -2.91
N SER A 622 -7.54 2.71 -4.09
CA SER A 622 -8.32 1.87 -5.00
C SER A 622 -8.58 0.47 -4.42
N GLN A 623 -7.56 -0.16 -3.85
CA GLN A 623 -7.66 -1.48 -3.22
C GLN A 623 -8.54 -1.45 -1.97
N HIS A 624 -8.42 -0.42 -1.13
CA HIS A 624 -9.27 -0.26 0.05
C HIS A 624 -10.73 -0.11 -0.35
N GLY A 625 -10.99 0.74 -1.36
CA GLY A 625 -12.33 0.94 -1.89
C GLY A 625 -12.89 -0.30 -2.59
N GLU A 626 -12.05 -1.12 -3.23
CA GLU A 626 -12.46 -2.41 -3.78
C GLU A 626 -12.83 -3.40 -2.68
N THR A 627 -12.02 -3.51 -1.64
CA THR A 627 -12.28 -4.37 -0.47
C THR A 627 -13.61 -3.98 0.20
N TYR A 628 -13.86 -2.69 0.37
CA TYR A 628 -15.13 -2.17 0.88
C TYR A 628 -16.31 -2.53 -0.05
N ARG A 629 -16.25 -2.19 -1.34
CA ARG A 629 -17.34 -2.49 -2.29
C ARG A 629 -17.64 -3.98 -2.42
N ASN A 630 -16.61 -4.84 -2.37
CA ASN A 630 -16.78 -6.28 -2.41
C ASN A 630 -17.44 -6.80 -1.13
N THR A 631 -17.05 -6.27 0.03
CA THR A 631 -17.69 -6.59 1.32
C THR A 631 -19.15 -6.14 1.34
N GLN A 632 -19.44 -4.92 0.87
CA GLN A 632 -20.80 -4.39 0.77
C GLN A 632 -21.69 -5.25 -0.13
N LYS A 633 -21.22 -5.61 -1.33
CA LYS A 633 -21.97 -6.51 -2.23
C LYS A 633 -22.21 -7.89 -1.63
N ALA A 634 -21.22 -8.44 -0.93
CA ALA A 634 -21.37 -9.71 -0.23
C ALA A 634 -22.42 -9.59 0.89
N GLN A 635 -22.37 -8.53 1.69
CA GLN A 635 -23.34 -8.25 2.74
C GLN A 635 -24.77 -8.14 2.16
N GLU A 636 -24.97 -7.36 1.09
CA GLU A 636 -26.28 -7.21 0.44
C GLU A 636 -26.81 -8.56 -0.09
N SER A 637 -25.95 -9.36 -0.73
CA SER A 637 -26.31 -10.68 -1.25
C SER A 637 -26.71 -11.64 -0.13
N GLU A 638 -25.92 -11.70 0.95
CA GLU A 638 -26.19 -12.59 2.08
C GLU A 638 -27.42 -12.13 2.90
N GLN A 639 -27.70 -10.83 2.93
CA GLN A 639 -28.93 -10.29 3.52
C GLN A 639 -30.17 -10.75 2.76
N LEU A 640 -30.16 -10.69 1.42
CA LEU A 640 -31.27 -11.16 0.60
C LEU A 640 -31.53 -12.67 0.79
N PHE A 641 -30.47 -13.44 0.96
CA PHE A 641 -30.60 -14.87 1.25
C PHE A 641 -31.16 -15.12 2.65
N TYR A 642 -30.69 -14.38 3.66
CA TYR A 642 -31.25 -14.39 5.01
C TYR A 642 -32.76 -14.08 5.00
N ASP A 643 -33.17 -13.00 4.34
CA ASP A 643 -34.57 -12.60 4.24
C ASP A 643 -35.42 -13.69 3.56
N THR A 644 -34.86 -14.39 2.57
CA THR A 644 -35.54 -15.50 1.90
C THR A 644 -35.77 -16.68 2.85
N LEU A 645 -34.75 -17.05 3.64
CA LEU A 645 -34.86 -18.12 4.63
C LEU A 645 -35.82 -17.74 5.77
N GLU A 646 -35.75 -16.51 6.25
CA GLU A 646 -36.63 -15.99 7.30
C GLU A 646 -38.09 -15.98 6.83
N ASN A 647 -38.37 -15.49 5.63
CA ASN A 647 -39.73 -15.56 5.06
C ASN A 647 -40.23 -16.99 4.91
N ARG A 648 -39.37 -17.92 4.47
CA ARG A 648 -39.73 -19.34 4.41
C ARG A 648 -40.04 -19.91 5.80
N PHE A 649 -39.24 -19.54 6.80
CA PHE A 649 -39.44 -19.95 8.17
C PHE A 649 -40.77 -19.43 8.73
N LEU A 650 -41.09 -18.16 8.49
CA LEU A 650 -42.36 -17.56 8.91
C LEU A 650 -43.56 -18.20 8.20
N ASN A 651 -43.45 -18.58 6.93
CA ASN A 651 -44.52 -19.23 6.19
C ASN A 651 -44.77 -20.69 6.63
N GLU A 652 -43.70 -21.45 6.94
CA GLU A 652 -43.83 -22.86 7.33
C GLU A 652 -44.09 -23.05 8.83
N SER A 653 -43.49 -22.19 9.65
CA SER A 653 -43.42 -22.33 11.10
C SER A 653 -44.11 -21.20 11.87
N GLY A 654 -44.46 -20.09 11.23
CA GLY A 654 -45.11 -18.95 11.87
C GLY A 654 -46.61 -19.16 12.14
N VAL A 655 -47.21 -18.23 12.88
CA VAL A 655 -48.63 -18.23 13.19
C VAL A 655 -49.40 -17.41 12.15
N ASP A 656 -50.21 -18.08 11.33
CA ASP A 656 -51.21 -17.42 10.49
C ASP A 656 -52.44 -17.09 11.34
N LEU A 657 -52.62 -15.78 11.61
CA LEU A 657 -53.70 -15.27 12.45
C LEU A 657 -55.08 -15.61 11.89
N ASP A 658 -55.26 -15.58 10.57
CA ASP A 658 -56.55 -15.85 9.94
C ASP A 658 -56.90 -17.33 10.10
N GLN A 659 -55.92 -18.22 9.89
CA GLN A 659 -56.09 -19.65 10.11
C GLN A 659 -56.36 -19.98 11.59
N GLU A 660 -55.62 -19.38 12.52
CA GLU A 660 -55.84 -19.62 13.95
C GLU A 660 -57.18 -19.05 14.43
N LEU A 661 -57.63 -17.90 13.94
CA LEU A 661 -58.94 -17.34 14.26
C LEU A 661 -60.08 -18.21 13.73
N ALA A 662 -59.98 -18.68 12.49
CA ALA A 662 -60.95 -19.60 11.91
C ALA A 662 -61.03 -20.91 12.73
N ARG A 663 -59.86 -21.46 13.09
CA ARG A 663 -59.75 -22.65 13.94
C ARG A 663 -60.32 -22.42 15.33
N LEU A 664 -60.12 -21.24 15.92
CA LEU A 664 -60.67 -20.88 17.23
C LEU A 664 -62.20 -20.90 17.20
N ILE A 665 -62.82 -20.34 16.16
CA ILE A 665 -64.27 -20.32 15.98
C ILE A 665 -64.82 -21.74 15.82
N GLU A 666 -64.14 -22.58 15.03
CA GLU A 666 -64.50 -23.99 14.85
C GLU A 666 -64.46 -24.74 16.20
N LEU A 667 -63.37 -24.58 16.95
CA LEU A 667 -63.18 -25.22 18.25
C LEU A 667 -64.20 -24.74 19.29
N GLN A 668 -64.53 -23.45 19.33
CA GLN A 668 -65.57 -22.89 20.21
C GLN A 668 -66.95 -23.44 19.85
N THR A 669 -67.25 -23.57 18.55
CA THR A 669 -68.51 -24.15 18.07
C THR A 669 -68.61 -25.62 18.49
N ALA A 670 -67.56 -26.41 18.28
CA ALA A 670 -67.48 -27.82 18.68
C ALA A 670 -67.60 -27.99 20.20
N TYR A 671 -66.92 -27.16 20.99
CA TYR A 671 -67.03 -27.13 22.45
C TYR A 671 -68.47 -26.85 22.91
N SER A 672 -69.13 -25.83 22.32
CA SER A 672 -70.50 -25.48 22.66
C SER A 672 -71.52 -26.58 22.32
N ALA A 673 -71.31 -27.28 21.20
CA ALA A 673 -72.13 -28.41 20.79
C ALA A 673 -71.96 -29.62 21.73
N ALA A 674 -70.71 -29.95 22.09
CA ALA A 674 -70.39 -31.01 23.04
C ALA A 674 -70.96 -30.72 24.44
N ALA A 675 -70.85 -29.47 24.92
CA ALA A 675 -71.42 -29.05 26.20
C ALA A 675 -72.95 -29.20 26.22
N ARG A 676 -73.66 -28.80 25.15
CA ARG A 676 -75.11 -29.02 25.02
C ARG A 676 -75.48 -30.50 25.04
N ALA A 677 -74.71 -31.36 24.37
CA ALA A 677 -74.95 -32.81 24.36
C ALA A 677 -74.81 -33.43 25.76
N ILE A 678 -73.83 -32.96 26.55
CA ILE A 678 -73.67 -33.36 27.95
C ILE A 678 -74.89 -32.92 28.79
N SER A 679 -75.32 -31.65 28.67
CA SER A 679 -76.50 -31.15 29.39
C SER A 679 -77.78 -31.91 29.06
N VAL A 680 -78.02 -32.22 27.78
CA VAL A 680 -79.18 -33.03 27.35
C VAL A 680 -79.07 -34.47 27.88
N SER A 681 -77.87 -35.05 27.90
CA SER A 681 -77.67 -36.38 28.47
C SER A 681 -77.88 -36.41 29.99
N GLU A 682 -77.48 -35.36 30.72
CA GLU A 682 -77.77 -35.20 32.16
C GLU A 682 -79.27 -35.03 32.40
N GLU A 683 -79.96 -34.24 31.58
CA GLU A 683 -81.41 -34.05 31.67
C GLU A 683 -82.17 -35.37 31.41
N LEU A 684 -81.79 -36.14 30.40
CA LEU A 684 -82.35 -37.47 30.14
C LEU A 684 -82.06 -38.47 31.27
N PHE A 685 -80.86 -38.42 31.85
CA PHE A 685 -80.48 -39.29 32.97
C PHE A 685 -81.26 -38.93 34.24
N ASN A 686 -81.40 -37.64 34.56
CA ASN A 686 -82.21 -37.15 35.68
C ASN A 686 -83.70 -37.44 35.47
N THR A 687 -84.20 -37.33 34.24
CA THR A 687 -85.59 -37.70 33.91
C THR A 687 -85.83 -39.19 34.10
N LEU A 688 -84.88 -40.04 33.69
CA LEU A 688 -84.93 -41.49 33.94
C LEU A 688 -84.86 -41.83 35.43
N LEU A 689 -83.98 -41.16 36.19
CA LEU A 689 -83.84 -41.35 37.63
C LEU A 689 -85.07 -40.91 38.43
N ASN A 690 -85.74 -39.84 38.01
CA ASN A 690 -86.99 -39.35 38.61
C ASN A 690 -88.22 -40.14 38.16
N ALA A 691 -88.09 -41.01 37.15
CA ALA A 691 -89.16 -41.87 36.65
C ALA A 691 -89.20 -43.25 37.36
N PHE A 692 -88.22 -43.54 38.22
CA PHE A 692 -88.21 -44.62 39.21
C PHE A 692 -88.39 -44.05 40.61
#